data_AF-A0A1N6YLE8-F1
#
_entry.id   AF-A0A1N6YLE8-F1
#
_cell.length_a   1.000
_cell.length_b   1.000
_cell.length_c   1.000
_cell.angle_alpha   90.00
_cell.angle_beta   90.00
_cell.angle_gamma   90.00
#
_symmetry.space_group_name_H-M   'P 1'
#
loop_
_entity.id
_entity.type
_entity.pdbx_description
1 polymer ?
#
loop_
_entity_poly.entity_id
_entity_poly.type
_entity_poly.pdbx_seq_one_letter_code
_entity_poly.pdbx_strand_id
1 'polypeptide(L)'
;MLSDGGTAHVRPIRPDDADMLRSFYSRLSAESIYFRYFGPRPRLTDKDVVWFTNVDYDNRVALIATIGTEMVAVVRYDRVQPRDHAEVAFLVEDAHQGRGVAAVLMEHLRAAARERGIKTFIADVLPGNHRMMGLFRQAGYTAQSQFEDGVVRMTLDLSSTETALEVRLAREHRAEARSIARLLTPESVAVIGASREPGGIGQTVLRNLLAADFTGPVYPVHRHVRAVAGVRAHRSVSAIDGEVDLAVLAVPAEGVLELVEECAEKGVKGLVVVSSGFGETGPEGRARQEELVRIARAYGIRVVGPNCLGIANTDPAVRLNATLAATLPGRGRVGFFSQSGALGTALLQRVAQRGMGISTFVSAGNRADVSGNDLLQYWEEDPATDVILLYLESIGNPRKFTRLARRISRSKPIVVVKSRGVPGGHRAPVLALPDTALSSLFAQAGVIRVDDLVQLFDVAQLLAHQPLPAGPRVGVVGNSDALTLLAEEACAGAGLQPSAPVNLGARAGAAEFAEALRSVLPEVDAAVAIYMPPIPGDCREVAEALLEVARESGKPVLATFQGALGMPADLRVTDGPGDDSPQRGSIPSYPAPEEAVRALAHVVRYAQWRRQPPGTVPSVEGIDTAAAREIVAAALAGEGTAGEGADGEGAVGEGAVGEEREIDATALLACYGIQVWPAHVAADAEEAVVAAERIGWPVVVKSADPEDARRAGTVRIGLTEPAGVRQAYADLAALLGPGTPLAVQRMAPQPSVPTVVGVTQDRYFGGVVTFGLGEVTARLLGDQAYRLAPLTAEDAAGLVRSVRAAPLLFGEYGYQAVAVEALEDLLVRVGLLADALPEVARMDLDQVLAGASGVAVLGARAVLRPVTALRPDVGPRRLS
;
A
#
# COMPACT_ATOMS: atom_id res chain seq x y z
N MET A 1 0.50 -2.90 18.31
CA MET A 1 1.84 -2.48 18.75
C MET A 1 1.68 -1.44 19.85
N LEU A 2 2.62 -1.38 20.78
CA LEU A 2 2.65 -0.43 21.89
C LEU A 2 3.29 0.90 21.45
N SER A 3 3.07 1.96 22.21
CA SER A 3 3.59 3.29 21.87
C SER A 3 5.11 3.38 22.00
N ASP A 4 5.78 2.48 22.70
CA ASP A 4 7.23 2.44 22.73
C ASP A 4 7.83 1.73 21.49
N GLY A 5 7.02 1.05 20.68
CA GLY A 5 7.45 0.21 19.56
C GLY A 5 7.47 -1.28 19.87
N GLY A 6 7.18 -1.69 21.13
CA GLY A 6 7.03 -3.11 21.50
C GLY A 6 5.71 -3.71 21.01
N THR A 7 5.51 -5.01 21.25
CA THR A 7 4.24 -5.71 20.98
C THR A 7 3.65 -6.31 22.26
N ALA A 8 2.33 -6.38 22.29
CA ALA A 8 1.56 -7.11 23.30
C ALA A 8 0.51 -7.92 22.56
N HIS A 9 0.22 -9.11 23.07
CA HIS A 9 -0.79 -10.00 22.51
C HIS A 9 -2.15 -9.71 23.17
N VAL A 10 -3.16 -9.40 22.36
CA VAL A 10 -4.51 -9.12 22.83
C VAL A 10 -5.41 -10.31 22.52
N ARG A 11 -6.11 -10.82 23.54
CA ARG A 11 -7.10 -11.89 23.37
C ARG A 11 -8.26 -11.76 24.37
N PRO A 12 -9.40 -12.41 24.12
CA PRO A 12 -10.45 -12.52 25.12
C PRO A 12 -9.95 -13.24 26.38
N ILE A 13 -10.43 -12.81 27.54
CA ILE A 13 -10.19 -13.51 28.80
C ILE A 13 -10.97 -14.83 28.81
N ARG A 14 -10.41 -15.89 29.38
CA ARG A 14 -11.03 -17.21 29.49
C ARG A 14 -11.15 -17.62 30.97
N PRO A 15 -12.05 -18.56 31.31
CA PRO A 15 -12.16 -19.09 32.68
C PRO A 15 -10.82 -19.58 33.25
N ASP A 16 -9.98 -20.20 32.41
CA ASP A 16 -8.67 -20.75 32.76
C ASP A 16 -7.62 -19.67 33.10
N ASP A 17 -7.91 -18.38 32.85
CA ASP A 17 -7.00 -17.28 33.16
C ASP A 17 -7.04 -16.85 34.63
N ALA A 18 -7.75 -17.60 35.49
CA ALA A 18 -7.94 -17.27 36.90
C ALA A 18 -6.61 -17.02 37.64
N ASP A 19 -5.63 -17.90 37.47
CA ASP A 19 -4.33 -17.76 38.14
C ASP A 19 -3.50 -16.62 37.54
N MET A 20 -3.59 -16.43 36.22
CA MET A 20 -2.93 -15.32 35.54
C MET A 20 -3.50 -13.97 36.00
N LEU A 21 -4.82 -13.87 36.20
CA LEU A 21 -5.48 -12.68 36.73
C LEU A 21 -5.07 -12.41 38.19
N ARG A 22 -4.93 -13.45 39.02
CA ARG A 22 -4.44 -13.31 40.40
C ARG A 22 -3.00 -12.81 40.45
N SER A 23 -2.13 -13.39 39.61
CA SER A 23 -0.73 -12.99 39.47
C SER A 23 -0.61 -11.54 38.99
N PHE A 24 -1.38 -11.15 37.98
CA PHE A 24 -1.46 -9.75 37.54
C PHE A 24 -1.93 -8.82 38.66
N TYR A 25 -2.99 -9.18 39.38
CA TYR A 25 -3.56 -8.34 40.43
C TYR A 25 -2.60 -8.11 41.60
N SER A 26 -1.76 -9.09 41.94
CA SER A 26 -0.79 -8.97 43.04
C SER A 26 0.37 -8.03 42.72
N ARG A 27 0.61 -7.71 41.45
CA ARG A 27 1.64 -6.75 41.01
C ARG A 27 1.14 -5.31 40.90
N LEU A 28 -0.16 -5.07 41.09
CA LEU A 28 -0.74 -3.73 41.02
C LEU A 28 -0.45 -2.91 42.28
N SER A 29 -0.21 -1.62 42.08
CA SER A 29 -0.13 -0.66 43.19
C SER A 29 -1.50 -0.47 43.86
N ALA A 30 -1.47 -0.11 45.15
CA ALA A 30 -2.68 0.24 45.90
C ALA A 30 -3.44 1.42 45.26
N GLU A 31 -2.72 2.35 44.63
CA GLU A 31 -3.29 3.49 43.90
C GLU A 31 -4.06 3.03 42.65
N SER A 32 -3.47 2.16 41.82
CA SER A 32 -4.12 1.59 40.63
C SER A 32 -5.39 0.81 40.99
N ILE A 33 -5.36 0.06 42.10
CA ILE A 33 -6.54 -0.63 42.65
C ILE A 33 -7.61 0.37 43.12
N TYR A 34 -7.21 1.39 43.88
CA TYR A 34 -8.12 2.40 44.41
C TYR A 34 -8.85 3.15 43.29
N PHE A 35 -8.12 3.58 42.26
CA PHE A 35 -8.72 4.26 41.12
C PHE A 35 -9.66 3.37 40.30
N ARG A 36 -9.45 2.06 40.29
CA ARG A 36 -10.29 1.11 39.53
C ARG A 36 -11.61 0.77 40.22
N TYR A 37 -11.57 0.60 41.54
CA TYR A 37 -12.70 0.12 42.34
C TYR A 37 -13.32 1.19 43.24
N PHE A 38 -12.81 2.42 43.18
CA PHE A 38 -13.21 3.54 44.02
C PHE A 38 -13.12 3.25 45.52
N GLY A 39 -12.16 2.39 45.90
CA GLY A 39 -11.96 1.95 47.28
C GLY A 39 -10.83 0.94 47.44
N PRO A 40 -10.34 0.71 48.67
CA PRO A 40 -9.28 -0.24 48.94
C PRO A 40 -9.76 -1.68 48.71
N ARG A 41 -9.09 -2.40 47.82
CA ARG A 41 -9.40 -3.81 47.52
C ARG A 41 -8.11 -4.62 47.37
N PRO A 42 -7.41 -4.92 48.47
CA PRO A 42 -6.04 -5.45 48.43
C PRO A 42 -5.91 -6.82 47.76
N ARG A 43 -7.00 -7.60 47.68
CA ARG A 43 -7.04 -8.91 47.00
C ARG A 43 -8.41 -9.11 46.34
N LEU A 44 -8.43 -9.89 45.27
CA LEU A 44 -9.67 -10.41 44.68
C LEU A 44 -10.13 -11.65 45.45
N THR A 45 -11.43 -11.74 45.74
CA THR A 45 -12.02 -12.97 46.28
C THR A 45 -12.17 -14.02 45.18
N ASP A 46 -12.33 -15.29 45.53
CA ASP A 46 -12.52 -16.35 44.52
C ASP A 46 -13.78 -16.11 43.68
N LYS A 47 -14.82 -15.55 44.28
CA LYS A 47 -16.03 -15.12 43.56
C LYS A 47 -15.74 -14.03 42.54
N ASP A 48 -14.89 -13.06 42.89
CA ASP A 48 -14.49 -11.98 41.97
C ASP A 48 -13.69 -12.51 40.79
N VAL A 49 -12.73 -13.41 41.04
CA VAL A 49 -11.91 -14.01 40.00
C VAL A 49 -12.80 -14.78 39.02
N VAL A 50 -13.69 -15.64 39.52
CA VAL A 50 -14.66 -16.38 38.68
C VAL A 50 -15.53 -15.42 37.89
N TRP A 51 -16.11 -14.40 38.53
CA TRP A 51 -16.96 -13.40 37.87
C TRP A 51 -16.21 -12.61 36.77
N PHE A 52 -14.93 -12.35 36.97
CA PHE A 52 -14.12 -11.56 36.06
C PHE A 52 -13.52 -12.36 34.90
N THR A 53 -13.36 -13.69 35.04
CA THR A 53 -12.88 -14.58 33.96
C THR A 53 -14.00 -15.26 33.19
N ASN A 54 -15.20 -15.39 33.77
CA ASN A 54 -16.38 -15.98 33.12
C ASN A 54 -17.29 -14.87 32.58
N VAL A 55 -17.15 -14.59 31.28
CA VAL A 55 -17.93 -13.59 30.54
C VAL A 55 -18.70 -14.28 29.40
N ASP A 56 -19.85 -13.72 29.02
CA ASP A 56 -20.73 -14.30 27.97
C ASP A 56 -20.33 -13.87 26.54
N TYR A 57 -19.38 -12.94 26.43
CA TYR A 57 -18.94 -12.32 25.18
C TYR A 57 -20.07 -11.67 24.38
N ASP A 58 -21.14 -11.25 25.04
CA ASP A 58 -22.25 -10.50 24.45
C ASP A 58 -22.58 -9.28 25.32
N ASN A 59 -23.17 -9.49 26.50
CA ASN A 59 -23.47 -8.42 27.45
C ASN A 59 -22.26 -8.05 28.28
N ARG A 60 -21.33 -8.99 28.46
CA ARG A 60 -20.10 -8.80 29.20
C ARG A 60 -18.96 -9.26 28.32
N VAL A 61 -18.05 -8.34 28.01
CA VAL A 61 -16.86 -8.65 27.20
C VAL A 61 -15.64 -8.19 27.97
N ALA A 62 -14.64 -9.05 28.07
CA ALA A 62 -13.36 -8.71 28.66
C ALA A 62 -12.21 -9.18 27.76
N LEU A 63 -11.23 -8.30 27.56
CA LEU A 63 -10.02 -8.53 26.78
C LEU A 63 -8.82 -8.33 27.68
N ILE A 64 -7.80 -9.15 27.51
CA ILE A 64 -6.52 -9.03 28.21
C ILE A 64 -5.42 -8.69 27.21
N ALA A 65 -4.38 -8.00 27.68
CA ALA A 65 -3.11 -7.91 26.99
C ALA A 65 -2.06 -8.72 27.75
N THR A 66 -1.29 -9.54 27.03
CA THR A 66 -0.13 -10.27 27.56
C THR A 66 1.16 -9.85 26.88
N ILE A 67 2.27 -9.90 27.61
CA ILE A 67 3.63 -9.84 27.08
C ILE A 67 4.31 -11.13 27.53
N GLY A 68 4.78 -11.94 26.58
CA GLY A 68 5.10 -13.34 26.82
C GLY A 68 3.86 -14.08 27.35
N THR A 69 4.03 -14.74 28.51
CA THR A 69 2.98 -15.46 29.23
C THR A 69 2.29 -14.63 30.31
N GLU A 70 2.75 -13.40 30.55
CA GLU A 70 2.25 -12.57 31.66
C GLU A 70 1.14 -11.62 31.20
N MET A 71 0.01 -11.59 31.93
CA MET A 71 -1.01 -10.56 31.77
C MET A 71 -0.49 -9.24 32.32
N VAL A 72 -0.54 -8.18 31.49
CA VAL A 72 -0.10 -6.82 31.84
C VAL A 72 -1.25 -5.81 31.87
N ALA A 73 -2.41 -6.18 31.34
CA ALA A 73 -3.63 -5.36 31.40
C ALA A 73 -4.90 -6.18 31.14
N VAL A 74 -6.02 -5.67 31.64
CA VAL A 74 -7.38 -6.16 31.34
C VAL A 74 -8.33 -4.97 31.11
N VAL A 75 -9.17 -5.07 30.09
CA VAL A 75 -10.29 -4.15 29.86
C VAL A 75 -11.56 -4.93 29.75
N ARG A 76 -12.67 -4.28 30.05
CA ARG A 76 -13.99 -4.88 29.90
C ARG A 76 -15.06 -3.84 29.64
N TYR A 77 -16.18 -4.30 29.10
CA TYR A 77 -17.43 -3.60 29.23
C TYR A 77 -18.53 -4.51 29.74
N ASP A 78 -19.49 -3.90 30.42
CA ASP A 78 -20.74 -4.52 30.83
C ASP A 78 -21.89 -3.68 30.21
N ARG A 79 -22.81 -4.31 29.48
CA ARG A 79 -23.95 -3.66 28.83
C ARG A 79 -24.90 -3.11 29.91
N VAL A 80 -25.26 -1.83 29.78
CA VAL A 80 -26.17 -1.14 30.71
C VAL A 80 -27.47 -0.76 30.00
N GLN A 81 -28.39 -0.09 30.69
CA GLN A 81 -29.56 0.51 30.05
C GLN A 81 -29.32 2.00 29.74
N PRO A 82 -29.81 2.53 28.60
CA PRO A 82 -30.36 1.85 27.41
C PRO A 82 -29.46 0.76 26.78
N ARG A 83 -30.06 -0.24 26.11
CA ARG A 83 -29.36 -1.46 25.63
C ARG A 83 -28.22 -1.21 24.63
N ASP A 84 -28.16 -0.04 24.02
CA ASP A 84 -27.08 0.41 23.14
C ASP A 84 -25.93 1.11 23.89
N HIS A 85 -25.94 1.10 25.23
CA HIS A 85 -24.86 1.61 26.07
C HIS A 85 -24.10 0.49 26.80
N ALA A 86 -22.81 0.71 27.02
CA ALA A 86 -21.99 -0.15 27.88
C ALA A 86 -21.05 0.66 28.78
N GLU A 87 -20.95 0.25 30.04
CA GLU A 87 -19.98 0.80 30.99
C GLU A 87 -18.62 0.13 30.75
N VAL A 88 -17.55 0.93 30.65
CA VAL A 88 -16.20 0.44 30.36
C VAL A 88 -15.26 0.59 31.55
N ALA A 89 -14.33 -0.35 31.64
CA ALA A 89 -13.39 -0.45 32.73
C ALA A 89 -12.01 -0.90 32.27
N PHE A 90 -10.96 -0.28 32.82
CA PHE A 90 -9.56 -0.51 32.44
C PHE A 90 -8.70 -0.74 33.67
N LEU A 91 -7.78 -1.70 33.57
CA LEU A 91 -6.75 -1.94 34.57
C LEU A 91 -5.45 -2.31 33.87
N VAL A 92 -4.37 -1.58 34.15
CA VAL A 92 -3.04 -1.77 33.54
C VAL A 92 -2.00 -1.81 34.65
N GLU A 93 -1.09 -2.77 34.57
CA GLU A 93 0.03 -2.89 35.50
C GLU A 93 0.92 -1.65 35.48
N ASP A 94 1.34 -1.19 36.66
CA ASP A 94 2.03 0.08 36.83
C ASP A 94 3.31 0.19 35.96
N ALA A 95 4.09 -0.89 35.86
CA ALA A 95 5.28 -0.97 35.01
C ALA A 95 4.99 -0.86 33.49
N HIS A 96 3.74 -1.06 33.09
CA HIS A 96 3.29 -1.01 31.70
C HIS A 96 2.42 0.21 31.39
N GLN A 97 2.18 1.10 32.36
CA GLN A 97 1.49 2.37 32.13
C GLN A 97 2.32 3.30 31.23
N GLY A 98 1.65 4.15 30.45
CA GLY A 98 2.32 5.04 29.49
C GLY A 98 2.81 4.38 28.20
N ARG A 99 2.75 3.05 28.09
CA ARG A 99 3.13 2.28 26.88
C ARG A 99 1.98 2.11 25.87
N GLY A 100 0.85 2.77 26.07
CA GLY A 100 -0.30 2.74 25.16
C GLY A 100 -1.16 1.47 25.21
N VAL A 101 -0.94 0.57 26.18
CA VAL A 101 -1.67 -0.71 26.30
C VAL A 101 -3.20 -0.51 26.40
N ALA A 102 -3.66 0.40 27.26
CA ALA A 102 -5.09 0.69 27.42
C ALA A 102 -5.73 1.25 26.14
N ALA A 103 -5.00 2.07 25.39
CA ALA A 103 -5.45 2.62 24.12
C ALA A 103 -5.69 1.51 23.07
N VAL A 104 -4.77 0.55 22.98
CA VAL A 104 -4.89 -0.61 22.08
C VAL A 104 -6.09 -1.47 22.50
N LEU A 105 -6.18 -1.84 23.78
CA LEU A 105 -7.28 -2.69 24.25
C LEU A 105 -8.64 -2.02 24.06
N MET A 106 -8.75 -0.70 24.26
CA MET A 106 -9.96 0.05 23.99
C MET A 106 -10.38 -0.04 22.52
N GLU A 107 -9.45 -0.04 21.57
CA GLU A 107 -9.76 -0.17 20.15
C GLU A 107 -10.42 -1.51 19.84
N HIS A 108 -9.85 -2.61 20.34
CA HIS A 108 -10.43 -3.94 20.20
C HIS A 108 -11.79 -4.03 20.91
N LEU A 109 -11.92 -3.40 22.08
CA LEU A 109 -13.16 -3.38 22.84
C LEU A 109 -14.28 -2.64 22.09
N ARG A 110 -13.96 -1.51 21.42
CA ARG A 110 -14.90 -0.76 20.56
C ARG A 110 -15.36 -1.61 19.38
N ALA A 111 -14.45 -2.32 18.72
CA ALA A 111 -14.81 -3.19 17.60
C ALA A 111 -15.78 -4.28 18.04
N ALA A 112 -15.46 -4.97 19.15
CA ALA A 112 -16.33 -5.99 19.72
C ALA A 112 -17.71 -5.44 20.12
N ALA A 113 -17.76 -4.22 20.68
CA ALA A 113 -19.01 -3.59 21.09
C ALA A 113 -19.89 -3.18 19.90
N ARG A 114 -19.30 -2.65 18.82
CA ARG A 114 -20.04 -2.29 17.59
C ARG A 114 -20.69 -3.50 16.93
N GLU A 115 -19.97 -4.63 16.88
CA GLU A 115 -20.51 -5.90 16.37
C GLU A 115 -21.74 -6.40 17.18
N ARG A 116 -21.90 -5.91 18.41
CA ARG A 116 -22.99 -6.30 19.33
C ARG A 116 -24.03 -5.18 19.52
N GLY A 117 -24.05 -4.19 18.63
CA GLY A 117 -25.05 -3.12 18.61
C GLY A 117 -24.89 -2.06 19.71
N ILE A 118 -23.72 -1.95 20.35
CA ILE A 118 -23.42 -0.86 21.28
C ILE A 118 -23.05 0.40 20.49
N LYS A 119 -23.71 1.50 20.80
CA LYS A 119 -23.50 2.82 20.20
C LYS A 119 -22.72 3.77 21.10
N THR A 120 -22.74 3.58 22.42
CA THR A 120 -22.07 4.52 23.34
C THR A 120 -21.36 3.79 24.47
N PHE A 121 -20.14 4.23 24.76
CA PHE A 121 -19.41 3.85 25.96
C PHE A 121 -19.53 4.90 27.05
N ILE A 122 -19.70 4.43 28.29
CA ILE A 122 -19.77 5.24 29.50
C ILE A 122 -18.62 4.83 30.41
N ALA A 123 -17.90 5.80 30.97
CA ALA A 123 -16.83 5.56 31.92
C ALA A 123 -16.93 6.54 33.08
N ASP A 124 -17.02 6.03 34.31
CA ASP A 124 -16.94 6.85 35.52
C ASP A 124 -15.48 6.87 36.00
N VAL A 125 -14.95 8.07 36.25
CA VAL A 125 -13.54 8.27 36.61
C VAL A 125 -13.42 9.21 37.80
N LEU A 126 -12.60 8.86 38.80
CA LEU A 126 -12.33 9.77 39.93
C LEU A 126 -11.58 11.03 39.45
N PRO A 127 -11.93 12.24 39.93
CA PRO A 127 -11.29 13.50 39.53
C PRO A 127 -9.76 13.53 39.68
N GLY A 128 -9.21 12.78 40.64
CA GLY A 128 -7.76 12.67 40.85
C GLY A 128 -7.02 11.82 39.80
N ASN A 129 -7.72 11.01 38.99
CA ASN A 129 -7.09 10.16 37.98
C ASN A 129 -6.89 10.92 36.65
N HIS A 130 -5.99 11.90 36.68
CA HIS A 130 -5.69 12.74 35.52
C HIS A 130 -5.19 11.93 34.31
N ARG A 131 -4.49 10.80 34.53
CA ARG A 131 -4.00 9.92 33.48
C ARG A 131 -5.15 9.28 32.68
N MET A 132 -6.14 8.71 33.36
CA MET A 132 -7.30 8.10 32.69
C MET A 132 -8.18 9.14 32.01
N MET A 133 -8.40 10.30 32.63
CA MET A 133 -9.13 11.40 31.98
C MET A 133 -8.42 11.86 30.70
N GLY A 134 -7.09 11.98 30.72
CA GLY A 134 -6.29 12.30 29.54
C GLY A 134 -6.41 11.25 28.43
N LEU A 135 -6.33 9.96 28.78
CA LEU A 135 -6.50 8.85 27.86
C LEU A 135 -7.88 8.88 27.17
N PHE A 136 -8.95 9.09 27.95
CA PHE A 136 -10.31 9.14 27.41
C PHE A 136 -10.53 10.35 26.51
N ARG A 137 -10.07 11.55 26.89
CA ARG A 137 -10.13 12.72 25.99
C ARG A 137 -9.39 12.49 24.68
N GLN A 138 -8.16 11.95 24.72
CA GLN A 138 -7.40 11.60 23.51
C GLN A 138 -8.09 10.55 22.65
N ALA A 139 -8.99 9.76 23.24
CA ALA A 139 -9.73 8.73 22.55
C ALA A 139 -11.10 9.20 22.05
N GLY A 140 -11.43 10.48 22.22
CA GLY A 140 -12.68 11.10 21.75
C GLY A 140 -13.81 11.13 22.77
N TYR A 141 -13.57 10.78 24.04
CA TYR A 141 -14.62 10.91 25.06
C TYR A 141 -14.89 12.37 25.39
N THR A 142 -16.18 12.71 25.47
CA THR A 142 -16.67 13.98 26.00
C THR A 142 -17.00 13.82 27.48
N ALA A 143 -16.56 14.77 28.30
CA ALA A 143 -16.93 14.81 29.70
C ALA A 143 -18.34 15.39 29.81
N GLN A 144 -19.23 14.69 30.51
CA GLN A 144 -20.50 15.24 30.96
C GLN A 144 -20.30 15.68 32.41
N SER A 145 -20.49 16.96 32.72
CA SER A 145 -20.40 17.44 34.10
C SER A 145 -21.66 17.06 34.86
N GLN A 146 -21.67 15.86 35.45
CA GLN A 146 -22.57 15.54 36.56
C GLN A 146 -21.70 15.39 37.80
N PHE A 147 -21.86 16.30 38.77
CA PHE A 147 -21.18 16.30 40.06
C PHE A 147 -22.00 15.54 41.13
N GLU A 148 -22.82 14.57 40.73
CA GLU A 148 -23.44 13.65 41.67
C GLU A 148 -22.47 12.47 41.89
N ASP A 149 -22.21 12.13 43.16
CA ASP A 149 -21.36 11.02 43.62
C ASP A 149 -19.82 11.16 43.48
N GLY A 150 -19.30 12.36 43.17
CA GLY A 150 -17.85 12.63 43.25
C GLY A 150 -16.99 11.96 42.17
N VAL A 151 -17.60 11.46 41.10
CA VAL A 151 -16.97 10.90 39.90
C VAL A 151 -17.24 11.80 38.68
N VAL A 152 -16.36 11.75 37.68
CA VAL A 152 -16.56 12.40 36.38
C VAL A 152 -17.02 11.36 35.38
N ARG A 153 -18.27 11.47 34.91
CA ARG A 153 -18.80 10.61 33.85
C ARG A 153 -18.34 11.08 32.48
N MET A 154 -17.74 10.18 31.73
CA MET A 154 -17.26 10.42 30.37
C MET A 154 -18.01 9.51 29.39
N THR A 155 -18.44 10.08 28.26
CA THR A 155 -19.17 9.35 27.21
C THR A 155 -18.42 9.37 25.90
N LEU A 156 -18.50 8.29 25.13
CA LEU A 156 -17.94 8.19 23.80
C LEU A 156 -18.98 7.60 22.84
N ASP A 157 -19.27 8.35 21.78
CA ASP A 157 -20.06 7.88 20.65
C ASP A 157 -19.22 6.96 19.75
N LEU A 158 -19.69 5.74 19.54
CA LEU A 158 -19.05 4.73 18.67
C LEU A 158 -19.52 4.83 17.21
N SER A 159 -20.50 5.70 16.92
CA SER A 159 -21.03 5.95 15.58
C SER A 159 -20.21 6.99 14.80
N SER A 160 -19.50 7.90 15.47
CA SER A 160 -18.63 8.90 14.81
C SER A 160 -17.31 8.28 14.31
N THR A 161 -17.18 8.10 13.00
CA THR A 161 -16.10 7.31 12.39
C THR A 161 -14.84 8.10 11.99
N GLU A 162 -14.94 9.39 11.67
CA GLU A 162 -13.81 10.13 11.05
C GLU A 162 -12.68 10.45 12.02
N THR A 163 -12.96 11.15 13.14
CA THR A 163 -11.95 11.48 14.16
C THR A 163 -11.34 10.23 14.80
N ALA A 164 -12.12 9.16 14.91
CA ALA A 164 -11.66 7.88 15.46
C ALA A 164 -10.67 7.15 14.52
N LEU A 165 -10.85 7.27 13.20
CA LEU A 165 -9.96 6.69 12.20
C LEU A 165 -8.61 7.41 12.18
N GLU A 166 -8.60 8.74 12.17
CA GLU A 166 -7.38 9.54 12.14
C GLU A 166 -6.47 9.26 13.35
N VAL A 167 -7.04 9.26 14.56
CA VAL A 167 -6.31 8.95 15.80
C VAL A 167 -5.72 7.53 15.76
N ARG A 168 -6.47 6.57 15.20
CA ARG A 168 -5.99 5.19 15.04
C ARG A 168 -4.81 5.12 14.07
N LEU A 169 -4.95 5.72 12.89
CA LEU A 169 -3.90 5.73 11.87
C LEU A 169 -2.62 6.43 12.36
N ALA A 170 -2.75 7.54 13.08
CA ALA A 170 -1.61 8.26 13.66
C ALA A 170 -0.90 7.47 14.78
N ARG A 171 -1.63 6.60 15.49
CA ARG A 171 -1.04 5.70 16.49
C ARG A 171 -0.35 4.51 15.85
N GLU A 172 -1.00 3.87 14.88
CA GLU A 172 -0.42 2.81 14.05
C GLU A 172 0.93 3.26 13.48
N HIS A 173 0.93 4.44 12.86
CA HIS A 173 2.11 5.07 12.30
C HIS A 173 3.27 5.19 13.28
N ARG A 174 3.06 5.90 14.39
CA ARG A 174 4.12 6.13 15.38
C ARG A 174 4.61 4.86 16.05
N ALA A 175 3.74 3.86 16.22
CA ALA A 175 4.13 2.59 16.83
C ALA A 175 4.98 1.75 15.86
N GLU A 176 4.59 1.69 14.59
CA GLU A 176 5.32 0.95 13.56
C GLU A 176 6.67 1.62 13.25
N ALA A 177 6.71 2.93 13.05
CA ALA A 177 7.95 3.68 12.81
C ALA A 177 8.98 3.46 13.93
N ARG A 178 8.56 3.59 15.20
CA ARG A 178 9.44 3.35 16.37
C ARG A 178 9.92 1.90 16.46
N SER A 179 9.08 0.93 16.09
CA SER A 179 9.49 -0.46 16.10
C SER A 179 10.57 -0.78 15.05
N ILE A 180 10.55 -0.10 13.91
CA ILE A 180 11.59 -0.20 12.88
C ILE A 180 12.84 0.57 13.29
N ALA A 181 12.70 1.73 13.92
CA ALA A 181 13.83 2.48 14.47
C ALA A 181 14.69 1.62 15.42
N ARG A 182 14.05 0.83 16.30
CA ARG A 182 14.75 -0.11 17.20
C ARG A 182 15.65 -1.14 16.48
N LEU A 183 15.35 -1.48 15.22
CA LEU A 183 16.18 -2.36 14.40
C LEU A 183 17.33 -1.60 13.72
N LEU A 184 17.08 -0.36 13.29
CA LEU A 184 18.00 0.44 12.46
C LEU A 184 18.94 1.35 13.25
N THR A 185 18.62 1.63 14.51
CA THR A 185 19.46 2.43 15.42
C THR A 185 19.73 1.70 16.75
N PRO A 186 20.26 0.46 16.72
CA PRO A 186 20.58 -0.26 17.94
C PRO A 186 21.81 0.36 18.63
N GLU A 187 21.85 0.34 19.97
CA GLU A 187 23.03 0.76 20.74
C GLU A 187 23.99 -0.42 20.95
N SER A 188 23.54 -1.66 20.77
CA SER A 188 24.35 -2.87 20.94
C SER A 188 23.91 -4.00 20.01
N VAL A 189 24.87 -4.80 19.50
CA VAL A 189 24.60 -5.89 18.56
C VAL A 189 25.25 -7.20 19.01
N ALA A 190 24.47 -8.26 19.14
CA ALA A 190 24.99 -9.63 19.30
C ALA A 190 25.01 -10.37 17.95
N VAL A 191 26.10 -11.06 17.63
CA VAL A 191 26.24 -11.87 16.40
C VAL A 191 26.35 -13.33 16.77
N ILE A 192 25.24 -14.06 16.64
CA ILE A 192 25.12 -15.46 17.07
C ILE A 192 25.44 -16.39 15.90
N GLY A 193 26.38 -17.31 16.11
CA GLY A 193 26.96 -18.12 15.04
C GLY A 193 28.24 -17.53 14.43
N ALA A 194 28.81 -16.50 15.06
CA ALA A 194 30.13 -15.99 14.69
C ALA A 194 31.22 -17.04 15.03
N SER A 195 31.83 -17.63 14.00
CA SER A 195 32.89 -18.63 14.14
C SER A 195 34.24 -18.10 13.65
N ARG A 196 35.33 -18.85 13.88
CA ARG A 196 36.67 -18.52 13.35
C ARG A 196 36.84 -18.90 11.88
N GLU A 197 35.87 -19.59 11.30
CA GLU A 197 35.92 -20.06 9.92
C GLU A 197 35.91 -18.87 8.94
N PRO A 198 36.95 -18.71 8.12
CA PRO A 198 36.98 -17.68 7.09
C PRO A 198 35.79 -17.82 6.13
N GLY A 199 35.06 -16.73 5.91
CA GLY A 199 33.90 -16.70 5.01
C GLY A 199 32.60 -17.23 5.63
N GLY A 200 32.61 -17.68 6.89
CA GLY A 200 31.37 -18.04 7.59
C GLY A 200 30.44 -16.83 7.76
N ILE A 201 29.13 -17.04 7.60
CA ILE A 201 28.09 -15.97 7.62
C ILE A 201 28.22 -15.06 8.86
N GLY A 202 28.26 -15.65 10.06
CA GLY A 202 28.39 -14.88 11.30
C GLY A 202 29.73 -14.13 11.43
N GLN A 203 30.82 -14.67 10.86
CA GLN A 203 32.09 -13.97 10.83
C GLN A 203 32.05 -12.77 9.87
N THR A 204 31.41 -12.92 8.71
CA THR A 204 31.25 -11.84 7.72
C THR A 204 30.47 -10.67 8.31
N VAL A 205 29.32 -10.93 8.95
CA VAL A 205 28.54 -9.89 9.63
C VAL A 205 29.37 -9.17 10.69
N LEU A 206 30.09 -9.92 11.54
CA LEU A 206 30.94 -9.33 12.57
C LEU A 206 32.02 -8.43 11.96
N ARG A 207 32.70 -8.89 10.90
CA ARG A 207 33.72 -8.08 10.22
C ARG A 207 33.13 -6.83 9.58
N ASN A 208 31.93 -6.93 9.01
CA ASN A 208 31.24 -5.81 8.40
C ASN A 208 30.85 -4.74 9.42
N LEU A 209 30.34 -5.15 10.60
CA LEU A 209 30.07 -4.23 11.71
C LEU A 209 31.33 -3.49 12.18
N LEU A 210 32.44 -4.22 12.31
CA LEU A 210 33.73 -3.64 12.72
C LEU A 210 34.30 -2.72 11.64
N ALA A 211 34.22 -3.11 10.37
CA ALA A 211 34.74 -2.31 9.25
C ALA A 211 33.92 -1.04 8.98
N ALA A 212 32.65 -1.02 9.39
CA ALA A 212 31.81 0.16 9.32
C ALA A 212 32.06 1.16 10.47
N ASP A 213 32.86 0.79 11.48
CA ASP A 213 33.02 1.52 12.73
C ASP A 213 31.68 1.71 13.47
N PHE A 214 30.90 0.63 13.63
CA PHE A 214 29.67 0.65 14.42
C PHE A 214 29.92 1.27 15.80
N THR A 215 29.07 2.22 16.20
CA THR A 215 29.34 3.09 17.35
C THR A 215 29.09 2.42 18.70
N GLY A 216 28.34 1.32 18.73
CA GLY A 216 28.03 0.53 19.92
C GLY A 216 28.89 -0.73 20.10
N PRO A 217 28.79 -1.43 21.24
CA PRO A 217 29.45 -2.71 21.43
C PRO A 217 28.89 -3.81 20.50
N VAL A 218 29.81 -4.65 20.01
CA VAL A 218 29.49 -5.85 19.21
C VAL A 218 29.90 -7.10 19.98
N TYR A 219 28.97 -8.02 20.19
CA TYR A 219 29.16 -9.25 20.97
C TYR A 219 29.07 -10.50 20.08
N PRO A 220 30.20 -11.11 19.68
CA PRO A 220 30.19 -12.43 19.07
C PRO A 220 29.68 -13.48 20.07
N VAL A 221 28.75 -14.33 19.64
CA VAL A 221 28.21 -15.43 20.47
C VAL A 221 28.51 -16.77 19.83
N HIS A 222 29.26 -17.61 20.55
CA HIS A 222 29.67 -18.94 20.13
C HIS A 222 29.99 -19.84 21.34
N ARG A 223 29.45 -21.07 21.37
CA ARG A 223 29.54 -21.98 22.53
C ARG A 223 30.97 -22.28 23.01
N HIS A 224 31.91 -22.49 22.08
CA HIS A 224 33.28 -22.97 22.39
C HIS A 224 34.42 -21.99 22.09
N VAL A 225 34.17 -20.93 21.34
CA VAL A 225 35.24 -20.03 20.87
C VAL A 225 35.40 -18.91 21.87
N ARG A 226 36.65 -18.54 22.18
CA ARG A 226 36.95 -17.45 23.13
C ARG A 226 36.95 -16.06 22.47
N ALA A 227 37.30 -15.97 21.19
CA ALA A 227 37.32 -14.73 20.44
C ALA A 227 37.15 -14.98 18.93
N VAL A 228 36.51 -14.03 18.24
CA VAL A 228 36.29 -14.03 16.79
C VAL A 228 36.69 -12.66 16.25
N ALA A 229 37.50 -12.62 15.19
CA ALA A 229 38.01 -11.37 14.60
C ALA A 229 38.66 -10.40 15.63
N GLY A 230 39.27 -10.93 16.69
CA GLY A 230 39.88 -10.15 17.77
C GLY A 230 38.92 -9.68 18.87
N VAL A 231 37.61 -9.91 18.72
CA VAL A 231 36.59 -9.55 19.71
C VAL A 231 36.26 -10.73 20.61
N ARG A 232 36.11 -10.51 21.92
CA ARG A 232 35.78 -11.54 22.91
C ARG A 232 34.41 -12.16 22.60
N ALA A 233 34.35 -13.48 22.53
CA ALA A 233 33.11 -14.21 22.29
C ALA A 233 32.47 -14.68 23.61
N HIS A 234 31.15 -14.61 23.67
CA HIS A 234 30.33 -15.08 24.78
C HIS A 234 29.74 -16.46 24.44
N ARG A 235 29.53 -17.31 25.46
CA ARG A 235 29.02 -18.68 25.25
C ARG A 235 27.55 -18.72 24.84
N SER A 236 26.79 -17.72 25.28
CA SER A 236 25.36 -17.56 25.03
C SER A 236 25.02 -16.06 25.10
N VAL A 237 23.81 -15.69 24.68
CA VAL A 237 23.32 -14.30 24.70
C VAL A 237 23.08 -13.85 26.13
N SER A 238 22.54 -14.74 26.97
CA SER A 238 22.32 -14.47 28.40
C SER A 238 23.62 -14.28 29.20
N ALA A 239 24.76 -14.75 28.70
CA ALA A 239 26.07 -14.57 29.32
C ALA A 239 26.75 -13.22 28.97
N ILE A 240 26.04 -12.32 28.29
CA ILE A 240 26.49 -10.95 28.05
C ILE A 240 26.06 -10.10 29.25
N ASP A 241 27.00 -9.43 29.91
CA ASP A 241 26.70 -8.61 31.09
C ASP A 241 25.89 -7.35 30.75
N GLY A 242 26.09 -6.80 29.54
CA GLY A 242 25.37 -5.62 29.04
C GLY A 242 24.01 -5.94 28.42
N GLU A 243 23.29 -4.88 28.04
CA GLU A 243 22.07 -4.97 27.23
C GLU A 243 22.40 -5.36 25.79
N VAL A 244 21.43 -5.98 25.11
CA VAL A 244 21.52 -6.36 23.70
C VAL A 244 20.26 -5.87 22.99
N ASP A 245 20.39 -4.89 22.09
CA ASP A 245 19.24 -4.35 21.35
C ASP A 245 18.89 -5.19 20.13
N LEU A 246 19.91 -5.59 19.38
CA LEU A 246 19.78 -6.34 18.13
C LEU A 246 20.58 -7.64 18.18
N ALA A 247 19.99 -8.75 17.76
CA ALA A 247 20.71 -10.00 17.56
C ALA A 247 20.65 -10.47 16.09
N VAL A 248 21.82 -10.78 15.53
CA VAL A 248 21.95 -11.36 14.19
C VAL A 248 22.11 -12.88 14.33
N LEU A 249 21.16 -13.64 13.80
CA LEU A 249 21.14 -15.10 13.84
C LEU A 249 21.73 -15.67 12.55
N ALA A 250 22.92 -16.28 12.68
CA ALA A 250 23.67 -16.93 11.61
C ALA A 250 23.98 -18.39 11.98
N VAL A 251 22.96 -19.14 12.40
CA VAL A 251 23.03 -20.58 12.75
C VAL A 251 22.04 -21.40 11.91
N PRO A 252 22.18 -22.73 11.78
CA PRO A 252 21.20 -23.56 11.09
C PRO A 252 19.76 -23.38 11.61
N ALA A 253 18.76 -23.50 10.73
CA ALA A 253 17.36 -23.18 11.02
C ALA A 253 16.80 -23.94 12.23
N GLU A 254 17.26 -25.17 12.44
CA GLU A 254 16.83 -26.04 13.53
C GLU A 254 17.15 -25.45 14.91
N GLY A 255 18.25 -24.70 15.03
CA GLY A 255 18.67 -24.06 16.28
C GLY A 255 18.16 -22.64 16.48
N VAL A 256 17.43 -22.06 15.52
CA VAL A 256 17.00 -20.66 15.59
C VAL A 256 15.92 -20.44 16.65
N LEU A 257 14.96 -21.36 16.80
CA LEU A 257 13.82 -21.17 17.72
C LEU A 257 14.27 -21.07 19.19
N GLU A 258 15.16 -21.96 19.62
CA GLU A 258 15.73 -21.93 20.98
C GLU A 258 16.46 -20.60 21.26
N LEU A 259 17.18 -20.08 20.27
CA LEU A 259 17.89 -18.81 20.40
C LEU A 259 16.96 -17.60 20.44
N VAL A 260 15.79 -17.68 19.80
CA VAL A 260 14.79 -16.61 19.85
C VAL A 260 14.21 -16.51 21.26
N GLU A 261 13.98 -17.63 21.93
CA GLU A 261 13.56 -17.66 23.34
C GLU A 261 14.65 -17.10 24.25
N GLU A 262 15.92 -17.49 24.07
CA GLU A 262 17.03 -16.93 24.85
C GLU A 262 17.17 -15.41 24.63
N CYS A 263 17.04 -14.94 23.38
CA CYS A 263 17.04 -13.50 23.06
C CYS A 263 15.87 -12.78 23.72
N ALA A 264 14.69 -13.41 23.79
CA ALA A 264 13.53 -12.85 24.44
C ALA A 264 13.71 -12.71 25.95
N GLU A 265 14.28 -13.71 26.62
CA GLU A 265 14.61 -13.64 28.05
C GLU A 265 15.65 -12.54 28.34
N LYS A 266 16.61 -12.34 27.43
CA LYS A 266 17.60 -11.26 27.55
C LYS A 266 17.02 -9.87 27.26
N GLY A 267 15.80 -9.78 26.73
CA GLY A 267 15.14 -8.49 26.42
C GLY A 267 15.56 -7.89 25.07
N VAL A 268 16.07 -8.71 24.14
CA VAL A 268 16.43 -8.27 22.78
C VAL A 268 15.22 -7.68 22.07
N LYS A 269 15.40 -6.53 21.42
CA LYS A 269 14.29 -5.78 20.79
C LYS A 269 14.07 -6.17 19.33
N GLY A 270 15.11 -6.66 18.66
CA GLY A 270 15.06 -6.99 17.24
C GLY A 270 15.98 -8.14 16.83
N LEU A 271 15.55 -8.90 15.82
CA LEU A 271 16.29 -10.02 15.25
C LEU A 271 16.52 -9.81 13.76
N VAL A 272 17.73 -10.11 13.31
CA VAL A 272 18.08 -10.27 11.89
C VAL A 272 18.40 -11.73 11.66
N VAL A 273 17.50 -12.46 11.00
CA VAL A 273 17.64 -13.89 10.76
C VAL A 273 18.17 -14.11 9.35
N VAL A 274 19.48 -14.26 9.24
CA VAL A 274 20.17 -14.43 7.96
C VAL A 274 20.00 -15.86 7.44
N SER A 275 19.81 -16.82 8.34
CA SER A 275 19.68 -18.23 8.03
C SER A 275 18.52 -18.54 7.08
N SER A 276 18.80 -19.39 6.09
CA SER A 276 17.82 -20.10 5.27
C SER A 276 17.35 -21.39 5.96
N GLY A 277 16.45 -22.13 5.34
CA GLY A 277 15.77 -23.32 5.88
C GLY A 277 14.35 -23.06 6.38
N PHE A 278 13.67 -22.01 5.92
CA PHE A 278 12.36 -21.59 6.40
C PHE A 278 11.30 -21.72 5.31
N GLY A 279 10.35 -20.78 5.20
CA GLY A 279 9.19 -20.92 4.32
C GLY A 279 9.51 -21.16 2.84
N GLU A 280 10.74 -20.88 2.41
CA GLU A 280 11.25 -21.14 1.05
C GLU A 280 11.51 -22.62 0.76
N THR A 281 11.67 -23.47 1.78
CA THR A 281 11.95 -24.91 1.61
C THR A 281 10.70 -25.79 1.55
N GLY A 282 9.51 -25.24 1.83
CA GLY A 282 8.25 -25.97 1.77
C GLY A 282 7.41 -25.88 3.05
N PRO A 283 6.45 -26.81 3.26
CA PRO A 283 5.51 -26.76 4.39
C PRO A 283 6.17 -26.81 5.77
N GLU A 284 7.16 -27.67 5.98
CA GLU A 284 7.86 -27.79 7.28
C GLU A 284 8.63 -26.50 7.62
N GLY A 285 9.35 -25.95 6.65
CA GLY A 285 10.04 -24.67 6.80
C GLY A 285 9.08 -23.50 7.04
N ARG A 286 7.86 -23.56 6.48
CA ARG A 286 6.79 -22.58 6.74
C ARG A 286 6.27 -22.69 8.17
N ALA A 287 6.03 -23.90 8.68
CA ALA A 287 5.64 -24.11 10.07
C ALA A 287 6.72 -23.56 11.03
N ARG A 288 8.00 -23.81 10.74
CA ARG A 288 9.13 -23.24 11.50
C ARG A 288 9.16 -21.71 11.45
N GLN A 289 8.88 -21.11 10.29
CA GLN A 289 8.81 -19.66 10.13
C GLN A 289 7.64 -19.05 10.90
N GLU A 290 6.48 -19.70 10.90
CA GLU A 290 5.30 -19.27 11.65
C GLU A 290 5.59 -19.30 13.15
N GLU A 291 6.26 -20.35 13.61
CA GLU A 291 6.66 -20.49 15.01
C GLU A 291 7.69 -19.42 15.43
N LEU A 292 8.71 -19.16 14.59
CA LEU A 292 9.67 -18.06 14.80
C LEU A 292 8.94 -16.72 15.02
N VAL A 293 8.00 -16.38 14.13
CA VAL A 293 7.25 -15.13 14.22
C VAL A 293 6.32 -15.13 15.44
N ARG A 294 5.71 -16.26 15.78
CA ARG A 294 4.84 -16.42 16.95
C ARG A 294 5.59 -16.11 18.24
N ILE A 295 6.75 -16.73 18.44
CA ILE A 295 7.60 -16.51 19.62
C ILE A 295 8.07 -15.05 19.67
N ALA A 296 8.65 -14.53 18.58
CA ALA A 296 9.15 -13.16 18.55
C ALA A 296 8.05 -12.12 18.89
N ARG A 297 6.86 -12.26 18.30
CA ARG A 297 5.72 -11.36 18.57
C ARG A 297 5.17 -11.47 19.98
N ALA A 298 5.24 -12.65 20.60
CA ALA A 298 4.82 -12.81 21.99
C ALA A 298 5.66 -11.94 22.93
N TYR A 299 6.95 -11.77 22.62
CA TYR A 299 7.92 -11.04 23.47
C TYR A 299 8.20 -9.60 23.06
N GLY A 300 7.52 -9.03 22.05
CA GLY A 300 7.80 -7.66 21.64
C GLY A 300 8.84 -7.50 20.55
N ILE A 301 9.35 -8.60 20.01
CA ILE A 301 10.53 -8.64 19.14
C ILE A 301 10.12 -8.53 17.67
N ARG A 302 10.80 -7.65 16.93
CA ARG A 302 10.64 -7.55 15.47
C ARG A 302 11.66 -8.42 14.75
N VAL A 303 11.25 -9.05 13.65
CA VAL A 303 12.10 -9.96 12.87
C VAL A 303 12.29 -9.47 11.44
N VAL A 304 13.54 -9.24 11.06
CA VAL A 304 13.97 -9.09 9.67
C VAL A 304 14.44 -10.45 9.16
N GLY A 305 13.93 -10.89 8.01
CA GLY A 305 14.13 -12.24 7.49
C GLY A 305 12.93 -13.17 7.75
N PRO A 306 13.16 -14.49 7.85
CA PRO A 306 14.44 -15.18 7.69
C PRO A 306 14.96 -15.14 6.24
N ASN A 307 16.09 -15.79 5.96
CA ASN A 307 16.70 -15.87 4.63
C ASN A 307 16.94 -14.50 4.00
N CYS A 308 17.51 -13.57 4.77
CA CYS A 308 17.76 -12.20 4.33
C CYS A 308 19.25 -11.87 4.20
N LEU A 309 19.56 -10.78 3.49
CA LEU A 309 20.91 -10.23 3.45
C LEU A 309 21.32 -9.50 4.74
N GLY A 310 20.34 -9.01 5.50
CA GLY A 310 20.55 -8.20 6.70
C GLY A 310 20.13 -6.73 6.54
N ILE A 311 20.60 -5.87 7.44
CA ILE A 311 20.23 -4.45 7.52
C ILE A 311 21.45 -3.54 7.67
N ALA A 312 21.33 -2.29 7.21
CA ALA A 312 22.35 -1.26 7.38
C ALA A 312 21.75 0.13 7.63
N ASN A 313 22.51 0.97 8.35
CA ASN A 313 22.23 2.38 8.57
C ASN A 313 23.56 3.16 8.52
N THR A 314 23.67 4.10 7.58
CA THR A 314 24.90 4.87 7.33
C THR A 314 24.97 6.17 8.15
N ASP A 315 24.03 6.42 9.07
CA ASP A 315 24.10 7.57 9.95
C ASP A 315 25.43 7.55 10.74
N PRO A 316 26.22 8.64 10.73
CA PRO A 316 27.50 8.71 11.46
C PRO A 316 27.39 8.42 12.96
N ALA A 317 26.23 8.63 13.58
CA ALA A 317 25.98 8.31 14.99
C ALA A 317 25.72 6.81 15.23
N VAL A 318 25.43 6.03 14.19
CA VAL A 318 25.07 4.61 14.28
C VAL A 318 26.09 3.73 13.57
N ARG A 319 26.34 3.95 12.27
CA ARG A 319 27.27 3.19 11.42
C ARG A 319 27.02 1.68 11.42
N LEU A 320 25.76 1.27 11.31
CA LEU A 320 25.36 -0.13 11.32
C LEU A 320 25.58 -0.78 9.95
N ASN A 321 26.40 -1.83 9.88
CA ASN A 321 26.46 -2.74 8.74
C ASN A 321 26.29 -4.20 9.20
N ALA A 322 25.04 -4.58 9.50
CA ALA A 322 24.66 -5.94 9.86
C ALA A 322 24.22 -6.74 8.63
N THR A 323 24.95 -6.62 7.51
CA THR A 323 24.67 -7.30 6.24
C THR A 323 25.75 -8.31 5.87
N LEU A 324 25.45 -9.17 4.88
CA LEU A 324 26.45 -9.99 4.20
C LEU A 324 27.09 -9.33 2.97
N ALA A 325 26.77 -8.06 2.69
CA ALA A 325 27.31 -7.38 1.52
C ALA A 325 28.81 -7.11 1.69
N ALA A 326 29.59 -7.35 0.64
CA ALA A 326 31.02 -7.05 0.63
C ALA A 326 31.31 -5.54 0.55
N THR A 327 30.39 -4.79 -0.05
CA THR A 327 30.48 -3.34 -0.20
C THR A 327 29.15 -2.71 0.19
N LEU A 328 29.19 -1.84 1.20
CA LEU A 328 28.08 -0.97 1.53
C LEU A 328 28.29 0.36 0.79
N PRO A 329 27.28 0.91 0.09
CA PRO A 329 27.35 2.25 -0.44
C PRO A 329 27.64 3.27 0.66
N GLY A 330 28.22 4.40 0.26
CA GLY A 330 28.44 5.52 1.17
C GLY A 330 27.13 6.10 1.70
N ARG A 331 27.27 7.13 2.55
CA ARG A 331 26.12 7.85 3.08
C ARG A 331 25.38 8.56 1.95
N GLY A 332 24.06 8.54 2.00
CA GLY A 332 23.21 9.29 1.10
C GLY A 332 21.79 9.43 1.63
N ARG A 333 20.88 9.74 0.71
CA ARG A 333 19.52 10.18 1.04
C ARG A 333 18.46 9.16 0.61
N VAL A 334 18.88 7.94 0.30
CA VAL A 334 18.04 6.91 -0.30
C VAL A 334 17.80 5.78 0.69
N GLY A 335 16.54 5.57 1.08
CA GLY A 335 16.11 4.40 1.84
C GLY A 335 15.81 3.25 0.88
N PHE A 336 16.36 2.06 1.13
CA PHE A 336 16.23 0.94 0.20
C PHE A 336 15.73 -0.36 0.86
N PHE A 337 14.58 -0.84 0.41
CA PHE A 337 13.99 -2.11 0.81
C PHE A 337 14.13 -3.15 -0.32
N SER A 338 14.64 -4.33 0.01
CA SER A 338 14.71 -5.47 -0.91
C SER A 338 14.11 -6.73 -0.30
N GLN A 339 13.32 -7.45 -1.08
CA GLN A 339 12.85 -8.80 -0.71
C GLN A 339 13.84 -9.90 -1.11
N SER A 340 14.74 -9.64 -2.06
CA SER A 340 15.72 -10.64 -2.51
C SER A 340 17.07 -10.46 -1.80
N GLY A 341 17.57 -11.53 -1.20
CA GLY A 341 18.86 -11.58 -0.51
C GLY A 341 20.06 -11.56 -1.47
N ALA A 342 20.14 -12.52 -2.39
CA ALA A 342 21.25 -12.64 -3.35
C ALA A 342 21.35 -11.44 -4.29
N LEU A 343 20.20 -10.96 -4.78
CA LEU A 343 20.13 -9.76 -5.60
C LEU A 343 20.52 -8.51 -4.77
N GLY A 344 20.18 -8.47 -3.48
CA GLY A 344 20.51 -7.38 -2.57
C GLY A 344 22.01 -7.03 -2.56
N THR A 345 22.90 -8.02 -2.56
CA THR A 345 24.35 -7.78 -2.62
C THR A 345 24.75 -7.10 -3.93
N ALA A 346 24.26 -7.63 -5.06
CA ALA A 346 24.54 -7.05 -6.38
C ALA A 346 23.95 -5.63 -6.51
N LEU A 347 22.78 -5.39 -5.91
CA LEU A 347 22.13 -4.08 -5.87
C LEU A 347 22.97 -3.07 -5.10
N LEU A 348 23.42 -3.40 -3.89
CA LEU A 348 24.28 -2.53 -3.09
C LEU A 348 25.60 -2.23 -3.80
N GLN A 349 26.21 -3.23 -4.45
CA GLN A 349 27.41 -3.00 -5.25
C GLN A 349 27.16 -2.04 -6.43
N ARG A 350 26.02 -2.16 -7.11
CA ARG A 350 25.64 -1.25 -8.21
C ARG A 350 25.38 0.18 -7.72
N VAL A 351 24.75 0.34 -6.56
CA VAL A 351 24.55 1.66 -5.94
C VAL A 351 25.90 2.31 -5.62
N ALA A 352 26.83 1.54 -5.03
CA ALA A 352 28.18 2.02 -4.73
C ALA A 352 28.95 2.39 -6.00
N GLN A 353 28.88 1.58 -7.07
CA GLN A 353 29.53 1.86 -8.36
C GLN A 353 29.01 3.13 -9.04
N ARG A 354 27.74 3.46 -8.82
CA ARG A 354 27.12 4.70 -9.30
C ARG A 354 27.51 5.92 -8.47
N GLY A 355 28.31 5.78 -7.41
CA GLY A 355 28.61 6.87 -6.48
C GLY A 355 27.36 7.38 -5.74
N MET A 356 26.30 6.57 -5.70
CA MET A 356 25.10 6.88 -4.92
C MET A 356 25.29 6.42 -3.49
N GLY A 357 24.76 7.18 -2.54
CA GLY A 357 24.68 6.78 -1.15
C GLY A 357 23.28 6.31 -0.75
N ILE A 358 23.22 5.58 0.37
CA ILE A 358 21.98 5.16 1.03
C ILE A 358 21.87 5.81 2.40
N SER A 359 20.67 5.99 2.93
CA SER A 359 20.44 6.31 4.34
C SER A 359 20.41 5.01 5.16
N THR A 360 19.55 4.10 4.73
CA THR A 360 19.27 2.81 5.36
C THR A 360 18.96 1.76 4.30
N PHE A 361 19.33 0.52 4.58
CA PHE A 361 19.04 -0.64 3.74
C PHE A 361 18.43 -1.76 4.57
N VAL A 362 17.36 -2.37 4.07
CA VAL A 362 16.73 -3.54 4.70
C VAL A 362 16.47 -4.60 3.64
N SER A 363 17.11 -5.76 3.80
CA SER A 363 16.72 -6.97 3.10
C SER A 363 15.77 -7.77 3.97
N ALA A 364 14.52 -7.97 3.53
CA ALA A 364 13.52 -8.68 4.32
C ALA A 364 13.51 -10.20 4.12
N GLY A 365 14.22 -10.71 3.09
CA GLY A 365 14.15 -12.12 2.71
C GLY A 365 12.70 -12.58 2.55
N ASN A 366 12.36 -13.68 3.23
CA ASN A 366 11.01 -14.26 3.23
C ASN A 366 9.92 -13.31 3.76
N ARG A 367 10.29 -12.18 4.38
CA ARG A 367 9.37 -11.14 4.89
C ARG A 367 8.32 -11.74 5.84
N ALA A 368 8.80 -12.47 6.84
CA ALA A 368 7.93 -13.18 7.78
C ALA A 368 7.24 -12.23 8.78
N ASP A 369 7.91 -11.13 9.17
CA ASP A 369 7.35 -10.11 10.06
C ASP A 369 7.50 -8.67 9.54
N VAL A 370 8.72 -8.14 9.45
CA VAL A 370 8.97 -6.79 8.92
C VAL A 370 8.68 -6.73 7.42
N SER A 371 7.93 -5.72 6.99
CA SER A 371 7.50 -5.52 5.60
C SER A 371 7.82 -4.12 5.09
N GLY A 372 7.72 -3.93 3.77
CA GLY A 372 7.86 -2.60 3.15
C GLY A 372 6.86 -1.57 3.71
N ASN A 373 5.68 -1.98 4.18
CA ASN A 373 4.71 -1.08 4.80
C ASN A 373 5.20 -0.54 6.16
N ASP A 374 5.94 -1.34 6.93
CA ASP A 374 6.53 -0.90 8.18
C ASP A 374 7.65 0.12 7.88
N LEU A 375 8.50 -0.17 6.87
CA LEU A 375 9.61 0.70 6.46
C LEU A 375 9.14 2.04 5.87
N LEU A 376 8.07 2.02 5.07
CA LEU A 376 7.45 3.24 4.55
C LEU A 376 7.09 4.23 5.67
N GLN A 377 6.58 3.72 6.80
CA GLN A 377 6.20 4.58 7.93
C GLN A 377 7.41 5.09 8.71
N TYR A 378 8.47 4.29 8.83
CA TYR A 378 9.74 4.78 9.36
C TYR A 378 10.31 5.90 8.47
N TRP A 379 10.38 5.67 7.15
CA TRP A 379 10.94 6.64 6.21
C TRP A 379 10.11 7.88 6.01
N GLU A 380 8.83 7.88 6.34
CA GLU A 380 8.01 9.09 6.37
C GLU A 380 8.57 10.10 7.38
N GLU A 381 8.91 9.65 8.59
CA GLU A 381 9.43 10.51 9.67
C GLU A 381 10.96 10.70 9.62
N ASP A 382 11.72 9.81 8.95
CA ASP A 382 13.18 9.88 8.89
C ASP A 382 13.70 11.07 8.05
N PRO A 383 14.39 12.07 8.64
CA PRO A 383 14.90 13.22 7.90
C PRO A 383 16.11 12.87 7.01
N ALA A 384 16.78 11.73 7.22
CA ALA A 384 17.90 11.31 6.39
C ALA A 384 17.46 10.72 5.04
N THR A 385 16.20 10.31 4.92
CA THR A 385 15.65 9.65 3.73
C THR A 385 14.77 10.61 2.92
N ASP A 386 15.24 10.96 1.73
CA ASP A 386 14.50 11.79 0.77
C ASP A 386 13.81 10.96 -0.34
N VAL A 387 14.40 9.83 -0.72
CA VAL A 387 13.89 8.94 -1.78
C VAL A 387 13.78 7.51 -1.27
N ILE A 388 12.69 6.83 -1.59
CA ILE A 388 12.42 5.46 -1.15
C ILE A 388 12.47 4.51 -2.35
N LEU A 389 13.31 3.49 -2.29
CA LEU A 389 13.40 2.43 -3.28
C LEU A 389 12.83 1.13 -2.72
N LEU A 390 11.93 0.50 -3.46
CA LEU A 390 11.37 -0.80 -3.10
C LEU A 390 11.57 -1.80 -4.25
N TYR A 391 12.35 -2.85 -3.99
CA TYR A 391 12.30 -4.07 -4.78
C TYR A 391 11.30 -5.03 -4.14
N LEU A 392 10.15 -5.17 -4.79
CA LEU A 392 9.03 -5.97 -4.28
C LEU A 392 8.86 -7.21 -5.15
N GLU A 393 8.74 -8.36 -4.50
CA GLU A 393 8.29 -9.60 -5.10
C GLU A 393 6.84 -9.86 -4.70
N SER A 394 6.42 -9.36 -3.54
CA SER A 394 5.05 -9.43 -3.06
C SER A 394 4.69 -8.23 -2.18
N ILE A 395 3.40 -7.90 -2.14
CA ILE A 395 2.85 -6.85 -1.28
C ILE A 395 1.99 -7.54 -0.22
N GLY A 396 2.37 -7.41 1.06
CA GLY A 396 1.67 -8.11 2.15
C GLY A 396 0.24 -7.61 2.36
N ASN A 397 0.08 -6.29 2.57
CA ASN A 397 -1.22 -5.63 2.64
C ASN A 397 -1.26 -4.52 1.56
N PRO A 398 -1.78 -4.81 0.37
CA PRO A 398 -1.82 -3.88 -0.75
C PRO A 398 -2.66 -2.62 -0.49
N ARG A 399 -3.82 -2.72 0.16
CA ARG A 399 -4.62 -1.54 0.50
C ARG A 399 -3.90 -0.61 1.47
N LYS A 400 -3.26 -1.15 2.51
CA LYS A 400 -2.39 -0.37 3.41
C LYS A 400 -1.20 0.23 2.65
N PHE A 401 -0.57 -0.55 1.76
CA PHE A 401 0.52 -0.06 0.92
C PHE A 401 0.08 1.15 0.10
N THR A 402 -1.02 1.05 -0.66
CA THR A 402 -1.52 2.14 -1.52
C THR A 402 -1.88 3.39 -0.69
N ARG A 403 -2.51 3.22 0.48
CA ARG A 403 -2.82 4.33 1.41
C ARG A 403 -1.56 5.03 1.90
N LEU A 404 -0.57 4.27 2.37
CA LEU A 404 0.71 4.80 2.85
C LEU A 404 1.47 5.49 1.71
N ALA A 405 1.56 4.83 0.55
CA ALA A 405 2.24 5.36 -0.61
C ALA A 405 1.62 6.68 -1.10
N ARG A 406 0.29 6.75 -1.22
CA ARG A 406 -0.42 7.99 -1.62
C ARG A 406 -0.12 9.16 -0.70
N ARG A 407 0.03 8.91 0.61
CA ARG A 407 0.38 9.94 1.60
C ARG A 407 1.86 10.32 1.51
N ILE A 408 2.75 9.33 1.56
CA ILE A 408 4.21 9.52 1.64
C ILE A 408 4.74 10.13 0.34
N SER A 409 4.27 9.66 -0.83
CA SER A 409 4.67 10.18 -2.14
C SER A 409 4.44 11.68 -2.32
N ARG A 410 3.63 12.34 -1.47
CA ARG A 410 3.47 13.80 -1.46
C ARG A 410 4.71 14.55 -0.92
N SER A 411 5.47 13.90 -0.05
CA SER A 411 6.68 14.47 0.55
C SER A 411 7.95 13.80 0.04
N LYS A 412 7.93 12.47 -0.10
CA LYS A 412 9.10 11.64 -0.43
C LYS A 412 8.74 10.68 -1.58
N PRO A 413 9.37 10.79 -2.76
CA PRO A 413 9.08 9.90 -3.88
C PRO A 413 9.39 8.44 -3.55
N ILE A 414 8.52 7.54 -4.02
CA ILE A 414 8.66 6.09 -3.90
C ILE A 414 8.85 5.52 -5.30
N VAL A 415 9.98 4.85 -5.54
CA VAL A 415 10.30 4.17 -6.80
C VAL A 415 10.25 2.66 -6.58
N VAL A 416 9.51 1.94 -7.43
CA VAL A 416 9.23 0.51 -7.25
C VAL A 416 9.61 -0.28 -8.48
N VAL A 417 10.37 -1.35 -8.26
CA VAL A 417 10.47 -2.48 -9.19
C VAL A 417 9.67 -3.63 -8.60
N LYS A 418 8.70 -4.14 -9.36
CA LYS A 418 7.92 -5.31 -8.99
C LYS A 418 8.35 -6.49 -9.85
N SER A 419 8.93 -7.52 -9.25
CA SER A 419 9.21 -8.77 -9.97
C SER A 419 7.92 -9.54 -10.27
N ARG A 420 7.93 -10.39 -11.29
CA ARG A 420 6.78 -11.26 -11.60
C ARG A 420 6.82 -12.50 -10.69
N GLY A 421 5.67 -12.86 -10.12
CA GLY A 421 5.52 -14.03 -9.23
C GLY A 421 5.67 -13.71 -7.73
N VAL A 422 5.35 -14.69 -6.88
CA VAL A 422 5.53 -14.65 -5.42
C VAL A 422 6.49 -15.79 -5.03
N PRO A 423 7.70 -15.50 -4.53
CA PRO A 423 8.65 -16.55 -4.18
C PRO A 423 8.20 -17.40 -2.99
N GLY A 424 8.72 -18.62 -2.94
CA GLY A 424 8.51 -19.52 -1.80
C GLY A 424 8.93 -18.86 -0.49
N GLY A 425 8.09 -18.96 0.54
CA GLY A 425 8.36 -18.45 1.89
C GLY A 425 7.73 -17.10 2.22
N HIS A 426 7.28 -16.36 1.21
CA HIS A 426 6.52 -15.14 1.44
C HIS A 426 5.12 -15.46 1.96
N ARG A 427 4.73 -14.77 3.04
CA ARG A 427 3.31 -14.65 3.44
C ARG A 427 2.70 -13.50 2.66
N ALA A 428 2.43 -13.72 1.38
CA ALA A 428 1.65 -12.81 0.58
C ALA A 428 0.79 -13.55 -0.42
N PRO A 429 -0.37 -12.97 -0.75
CA PRO A 429 -1.21 -13.53 -1.78
C PRO A 429 -0.64 -13.29 -3.18
N VAL A 430 -1.02 -14.18 -4.10
CA VAL A 430 -0.96 -13.88 -5.52
C VAL A 430 -2.04 -12.82 -5.80
N LEU A 431 -1.62 -11.67 -6.30
CA LEU A 431 -2.56 -10.61 -6.70
C LEU A 431 -3.32 -11.10 -7.94
N ALA A 432 -4.65 -11.05 -7.89
CA ALA A 432 -5.51 -11.50 -8.98
C ALA A 432 -5.66 -10.43 -10.09
N LEU A 433 -5.31 -9.18 -9.79
CA LEU A 433 -5.41 -8.08 -10.74
C LEU A 433 -4.39 -8.20 -11.91
N PRO A 434 -4.77 -7.84 -13.14
CA PRO A 434 -3.84 -7.69 -14.25
C PRO A 434 -2.70 -6.71 -13.93
N ASP A 435 -1.54 -6.90 -14.58
CA ASP A 435 -0.38 -6.04 -14.34
C ASP A 435 -0.64 -4.55 -14.70
N THR A 436 -1.48 -4.31 -15.71
CA THR A 436 -1.95 -2.97 -16.12
C THR A 436 -2.80 -2.30 -15.04
N ALA A 437 -3.65 -3.07 -14.36
CA ALA A 437 -4.42 -2.59 -13.21
C ALA A 437 -3.47 -2.22 -12.06
N LEU A 438 -2.51 -3.08 -11.72
CA LEU A 438 -1.53 -2.79 -10.67
C LEU A 438 -0.70 -1.53 -10.98
N SER A 439 -0.25 -1.36 -12.23
CA SER A 439 0.43 -0.13 -12.69
C SER A 439 -0.44 1.12 -12.51
N SER A 440 -1.72 1.03 -12.85
CA SER A 440 -2.68 2.13 -12.68
C SER A 440 -2.86 2.50 -11.21
N LEU A 441 -2.93 1.50 -10.32
CA LEU A 441 -3.06 1.70 -8.88
C LEU A 441 -1.80 2.33 -8.26
N PHE A 442 -0.61 1.93 -8.71
CA PHE A 442 0.64 2.57 -8.30
C PHE A 442 0.72 4.03 -8.78
N ALA A 443 0.37 4.30 -10.04
CA ALA A 443 0.33 5.65 -10.57
C ALA A 443 -0.66 6.54 -9.79
N GLN A 444 -1.85 6.03 -9.44
CA GLN A 444 -2.83 6.73 -8.60
C GLN A 444 -2.26 7.10 -7.22
N ALA A 445 -1.45 6.21 -6.63
CA ALA A 445 -0.77 6.45 -5.36
C ALA A 445 0.50 7.30 -5.45
N GLY A 446 0.86 7.79 -6.65
CA GLY A 446 2.10 8.56 -6.85
C GLY A 446 3.35 7.71 -6.70
N VAL A 447 3.24 6.40 -6.88
CA VAL A 447 4.38 5.47 -6.89
C VAL A 447 4.96 5.45 -8.31
N ILE A 448 6.27 5.68 -8.41
CA ILE A 448 7.00 5.59 -9.67
C ILE A 448 7.35 4.12 -9.91
N ARG A 449 6.49 3.41 -10.64
CA ARG A 449 6.80 2.07 -11.12
C ARG A 449 7.80 2.17 -12.28
N VAL A 450 8.85 1.36 -12.22
CA VAL A 450 9.84 1.18 -13.30
C VAL A 450 9.98 -0.30 -13.64
N ASP A 451 10.51 -0.60 -14.83
CA ASP A 451 10.49 -1.97 -15.36
C ASP A 451 11.63 -2.84 -14.82
N ASP A 452 12.76 -2.21 -14.48
CA ASP A 452 13.98 -2.90 -14.10
C ASP A 452 14.81 -2.12 -13.07
N LEU A 453 15.86 -2.78 -12.58
CA LEU A 453 16.74 -2.25 -11.53
C LEU A 453 17.64 -1.12 -12.02
N VAL A 454 17.97 -1.06 -13.31
CA VAL A 454 18.76 0.03 -13.88
C VAL A 454 17.92 1.30 -13.80
N GLN A 455 16.67 1.23 -14.27
CA GLN A 455 15.71 2.34 -14.18
C GLN A 455 15.42 2.76 -12.73
N LEU A 456 15.38 1.82 -11.78
CA LEU A 456 15.20 2.12 -10.36
C LEU A 456 16.27 3.10 -9.87
N PHE A 457 17.54 2.83 -10.20
CA PHE A 457 18.65 3.68 -9.78
C PHE A 457 18.75 4.96 -10.62
N ASP A 458 18.46 4.89 -11.92
CA ASP A 458 18.43 6.03 -12.84
C ASP A 458 17.44 7.12 -12.39
N VAL A 459 16.26 6.71 -11.95
CA VAL A 459 15.24 7.61 -11.41
C VAL A 459 15.62 8.09 -10.01
N ALA A 460 16.17 7.20 -9.17
CA ALA A 460 16.55 7.52 -7.81
C ALA A 460 17.65 8.59 -7.71
N GLN A 461 18.70 8.48 -8.54
CA GLN A 461 19.79 9.47 -8.54
C GLN A 461 19.28 10.87 -8.90
N LEU A 462 18.35 10.98 -9.85
CA LEU A 462 17.73 12.25 -10.22
C LEU A 462 16.92 12.83 -9.07
N LEU A 463 15.99 12.06 -8.51
CA LEU A 463 15.12 12.51 -7.41
C LEU A 463 15.87 12.91 -6.15
N ALA A 464 16.98 12.22 -5.85
CA ALA A 464 17.75 12.46 -4.63
C ALA A 464 18.60 13.75 -4.71
N HIS A 465 19.02 14.18 -5.89
CA HIS A 465 20.03 15.24 -6.04
C HIS A 465 19.57 16.46 -6.85
N GLN A 466 18.50 16.36 -7.64
CA GLN A 466 18.00 17.47 -8.46
C GLN A 466 16.59 17.93 -8.02
N PRO A 467 16.22 19.20 -8.29
CA PRO A 467 14.87 19.68 -8.06
C PRO A 467 13.85 19.02 -9.00
N LEU A 468 12.57 19.05 -8.64
CA LEU A 468 11.51 18.53 -9.51
C LEU A 468 11.20 19.51 -10.65
N PRO A 469 11.00 19.02 -11.89
CA PRO A 469 10.66 19.87 -13.02
C PRO A 469 9.25 20.47 -12.89
N ALA A 470 9.08 21.71 -13.32
CA ALA A 470 7.80 22.42 -13.29
C ALA A 470 6.80 21.89 -14.35
N GLY A 471 7.29 21.26 -15.41
CA GLY A 471 6.51 20.81 -16.54
C GLY A 471 7.30 19.86 -17.45
N PRO A 472 6.77 19.54 -18.64
CA PRO A 472 7.36 18.57 -19.56
C PRO A 472 8.33 19.18 -20.58
N ARG A 473 8.62 20.49 -20.54
CA ARG A 473 9.50 21.15 -21.52
C ARG A 473 10.96 20.84 -21.22
N VAL A 474 11.71 20.35 -22.20
CA VAL A 474 13.09 19.88 -22.01
C VAL A 474 14.03 20.60 -22.97
N GLY A 475 15.10 21.18 -22.42
CA GLY A 475 16.21 21.71 -23.21
C GLY A 475 17.25 20.62 -23.47
N VAL A 476 17.77 20.54 -24.70
CA VAL A 476 18.87 19.65 -25.05
C VAL A 476 20.06 20.50 -25.47
N VAL A 477 21.18 20.38 -24.76
CA VAL A 477 22.42 21.10 -25.08
C VAL A 477 23.55 20.09 -25.16
N GLY A 478 24.36 20.10 -26.22
CA GLY A 478 25.46 19.16 -26.32
C GLY A 478 26.51 19.49 -27.36
N ASN A 479 27.62 18.75 -27.33
CA ASN A 479 28.73 18.90 -28.27
C ASN A 479 28.77 17.79 -29.35
N SER A 480 27.72 16.97 -29.44
CA SER A 480 27.60 15.86 -30.38
C SER A 480 26.22 15.86 -31.04
N ASP A 481 26.20 16.11 -32.35
CA ASP A 481 24.97 16.24 -33.15
C ASP A 481 24.07 14.99 -33.05
N ALA A 482 24.68 13.81 -33.23
CA ALA A 482 23.96 12.55 -33.20
C ALA A 482 23.31 12.28 -31.83
N LEU A 483 24.02 12.58 -30.73
CA LEU A 483 23.49 12.35 -29.39
C LEU A 483 22.41 13.37 -29.01
N THR A 484 22.52 14.62 -29.47
CA THR A 484 21.47 15.63 -29.26
C THR A 484 20.18 15.29 -29.99
N LEU A 485 20.25 14.72 -31.21
CA LEU A 485 19.09 14.23 -31.94
C LEU A 485 18.44 13.01 -31.27
N LEU A 486 19.25 12.05 -30.78
CA LEU A 486 18.73 10.91 -30.02
C LEU A 486 18.01 11.35 -28.74
N ALA A 487 18.52 12.38 -28.05
CA ALA A 487 17.85 12.95 -26.89
C ALA A 487 16.51 13.60 -27.24
N GLU A 488 16.44 14.33 -28.35
CA GLU A 488 15.20 14.94 -28.85
C GLU A 488 14.15 13.87 -29.19
N GLU A 489 14.53 12.83 -29.94
CA GLU A 489 13.62 11.73 -30.31
C GLU A 489 13.17 10.96 -29.07
N ALA A 490 14.07 10.67 -28.13
CA ALA A 490 13.71 10.04 -26.86
C ALA A 490 12.74 10.92 -26.05
N CYS A 491 12.90 12.25 -26.07
CA CYS A 491 11.99 13.15 -25.37
C CYS A 491 10.58 13.07 -25.97
N ALA A 492 10.48 13.17 -27.30
CA ALA A 492 9.21 13.04 -28.01
C ALA A 492 8.55 11.68 -27.75
N GLY A 493 9.31 10.58 -27.86
CA GLY A 493 8.83 9.22 -27.61
C GLY A 493 8.38 8.97 -26.16
N ALA A 494 8.93 9.69 -25.20
CA ALA A 494 8.56 9.61 -23.79
C ALA A 494 7.41 10.56 -23.38
N GLY A 495 6.86 11.33 -24.33
CA GLY A 495 5.80 12.32 -24.10
C GLY A 495 6.27 13.62 -23.45
N LEU A 496 7.57 13.92 -23.54
CA LEU A 496 8.15 15.21 -23.16
C LEU A 496 8.11 16.18 -24.35
N GLN A 497 8.34 17.47 -24.09
CA GLN A 497 8.31 18.54 -25.09
C GLN A 497 9.73 19.11 -25.28
N PRO A 498 10.56 18.51 -26.14
CA PRO A 498 11.92 18.99 -26.36
C PRO A 498 11.90 20.34 -27.11
N SER A 499 12.78 21.27 -26.72
CA SER A 499 13.14 22.41 -27.57
C SER A 499 14.10 21.97 -28.67
N ALA A 500 14.24 22.80 -29.72
CA ALA A 500 15.27 22.58 -30.74
C ALA A 500 16.65 22.38 -30.07
N PRO A 501 17.38 21.28 -30.36
CA PRO A 501 18.65 21.01 -29.70
C PRO A 501 19.71 22.07 -30.01
N VAL A 502 20.49 22.44 -29.01
CA VAL A 502 21.63 23.36 -29.16
C VAL A 502 22.92 22.55 -29.26
N ASN A 503 23.43 22.42 -30.49
CA ASN A 503 24.70 21.76 -30.76
C ASN A 503 25.86 22.77 -30.76
N LEU A 504 26.79 22.61 -29.82
CA LEU A 504 27.94 23.49 -29.59
C LEU A 504 29.18 23.08 -30.39
N GLY A 505 29.15 21.93 -31.07
CA GLY A 505 30.27 21.37 -31.80
C GLY A 505 31.31 20.68 -30.91
N ALA A 506 32.08 19.76 -31.49
CA ALA A 506 32.93 18.80 -30.78
C ALA A 506 34.04 19.38 -29.88
N ARG A 507 34.34 20.68 -30.00
CA ARG A 507 35.38 21.38 -29.21
C ARG A 507 34.82 22.32 -28.15
N ALA A 508 33.50 22.34 -27.94
CA ALA A 508 32.86 23.19 -26.94
C ALA A 508 33.44 22.95 -25.54
N GLY A 509 33.84 24.03 -24.88
CA GLY A 509 34.37 24.06 -23.53
C GLY A 509 33.36 24.62 -22.53
N ALA A 510 33.86 24.99 -21.35
CA ALA A 510 33.02 25.43 -20.24
C ALA A 510 32.17 26.67 -20.57
N ALA A 511 32.75 27.65 -21.25
CA ALA A 511 32.08 28.91 -21.58
C ALA A 511 30.88 28.69 -22.51
N GLU A 512 31.04 27.89 -23.57
CA GLU A 512 29.97 27.61 -24.52
C GLU A 512 28.81 26.84 -23.87
N PHE A 513 29.12 25.84 -23.02
CA PHE A 513 28.08 25.12 -22.27
C PHE A 513 27.34 26.04 -21.29
N ALA A 514 28.06 26.90 -20.58
CA ALA A 514 27.47 27.82 -19.63
C ALA A 514 26.53 28.82 -20.31
N GLU A 515 26.97 29.44 -21.41
CA GLU A 515 26.17 30.39 -22.19
C GLU A 515 24.91 29.74 -22.76
N ALA A 516 25.06 28.57 -23.37
CA ALA A 516 23.93 27.86 -23.98
C ALA A 516 22.89 27.41 -22.94
N LEU A 517 23.33 26.86 -21.81
CA LEU A 517 22.40 26.47 -20.74
C LEU A 517 21.70 27.68 -20.11
N ARG A 518 22.40 28.80 -19.90
CA ARG A 518 21.79 30.05 -19.40
C ARG A 518 20.74 30.62 -20.36
N SER A 519 20.91 30.40 -21.66
CA SER A 519 19.93 30.78 -22.69
C SER A 519 18.72 29.85 -22.73
N VAL A 520 18.94 28.53 -22.61
CA VAL A 520 17.88 27.51 -22.75
C VAL A 520 17.04 27.36 -21.49
N LEU A 521 17.66 27.31 -20.31
CA LEU A 521 16.99 27.01 -19.05
C LEU A 521 15.80 27.91 -18.70
N PRO A 522 15.77 29.22 -19.01
CA PRO A 522 14.59 30.06 -18.80
C PRO A 522 13.31 29.56 -19.50
N GLU A 523 13.44 29.00 -20.71
CA GLU A 523 12.31 28.61 -21.58
C GLU A 523 11.78 27.19 -21.33
N VAL A 524 12.54 26.37 -20.61
CA VAL A 524 12.25 24.94 -20.38
C VAL A 524 12.07 24.62 -18.89
N ASP A 525 11.66 23.40 -18.56
CA ASP A 525 11.43 22.96 -17.19
C ASP A 525 12.54 22.03 -16.66
N ALA A 526 13.36 21.49 -17.56
CA ALA A 526 14.53 20.65 -17.29
C ALA A 526 15.54 20.75 -18.46
N ALA A 527 16.80 20.38 -18.24
CA ALA A 527 17.78 20.29 -19.32
C ALA A 527 18.57 18.97 -19.30
N VAL A 528 18.92 18.47 -20.49
CA VAL A 528 19.84 17.35 -20.72
C VAL A 528 21.11 17.90 -21.38
N ALA A 529 22.21 17.85 -20.64
CA ALA A 529 23.53 18.29 -21.07
C ALA A 529 24.38 17.10 -21.58
N ILE A 530 24.81 17.13 -22.84
CA ILE A 530 25.56 16.03 -23.46
C ILE A 530 26.99 16.50 -23.71
N TYR A 531 27.93 15.99 -22.91
CA TYR A 531 29.35 16.28 -23.03
C TYR A 531 30.12 15.01 -23.39
N MET A 532 30.48 14.86 -24.66
CA MET A 532 31.19 13.70 -25.20
C MET A 532 32.32 14.18 -26.13
N PRO A 533 33.44 14.70 -25.60
CA PRO A 533 34.54 15.19 -26.42
C PRO A 533 35.18 14.04 -27.22
N PRO A 534 35.60 14.25 -28.47
CA PRO A 534 36.18 13.21 -29.32
C PRO A 534 37.54 12.71 -28.79
N ILE A 535 38.24 13.53 -28.02
CA ILE A 535 39.48 13.19 -27.33
C ILE A 535 39.23 13.41 -25.83
N PRO A 536 39.31 12.37 -25.00
CA PRO A 536 39.22 12.51 -23.56
C PRO A 536 40.29 13.48 -23.04
N GLY A 537 39.88 14.45 -22.22
CA GLY A 537 40.75 15.47 -21.63
C GLY A 537 40.24 15.91 -20.26
N ASP A 538 40.87 16.93 -19.68
CA ASP A 538 40.38 17.54 -18.44
C ASP A 538 38.99 18.16 -18.69
N CYS A 539 38.03 17.77 -17.87
CA CYS A 539 36.62 18.12 -18.00
C CYS A 539 36.10 18.88 -16.79
N ARG A 540 36.97 19.21 -15.83
CA ARG A 540 36.62 19.90 -14.57
C ARG A 540 35.96 21.25 -14.82
N GLU A 541 36.53 22.07 -15.70
CA GLU A 541 35.97 23.39 -16.00
C GLU A 541 34.55 23.28 -16.58
N VAL A 542 34.29 22.27 -17.43
CA VAL A 542 32.95 22.02 -17.98
C VAL A 542 32.00 21.56 -16.87
N ALA A 543 32.44 20.61 -16.04
CA ALA A 543 31.63 20.11 -14.93
C ALA A 543 31.26 21.22 -13.92
N GLU A 544 32.22 22.09 -13.58
CA GLU A 544 32.02 23.27 -12.73
C GLU A 544 31.01 24.24 -13.34
N ALA A 545 31.10 24.52 -14.65
CA ALA A 545 30.14 25.34 -15.36
C ALA A 545 28.72 24.74 -15.36
N LEU A 546 28.60 23.42 -15.57
CA LEU A 546 27.30 22.74 -15.49
C LEU A 546 26.68 22.85 -14.09
N LEU A 547 27.48 22.62 -13.04
CA LEU A 547 27.05 22.72 -11.64
C LEU A 547 26.64 24.16 -11.28
N GLU A 548 27.41 25.16 -11.71
CA GLU A 548 27.11 26.57 -11.48
C GLU A 548 25.76 26.95 -12.10
N VAL A 549 25.57 26.65 -13.39
CA VAL A 549 24.35 27.02 -14.11
C VAL A 549 23.12 26.23 -13.62
N ALA A 550 23.29 24.95 -13.27
CA ALA A 550 22.23 24.17 -12.64
C ALA A 550 21.76 24.82 -11.32
N ARG A 551 22.71 25.24 -10.48
CA ARG A 551 22.42 25.92 -9.21
C ARG A 551 21.76 27.29 -9.41
N GLU A 552 22.22 28.09 -10.37
CA GLU A 552 21.65 29.40 -10.71
C GLU A 552 20.18 29.28 -11.16
N SER A 553 19.89 28.28 -12.01
CA SER A 553 18.55 28.12 -12.60
C SER A 553 17.51 27.55 -11.63
N GLY A 554 17.94 26.75 -10.65
CA GLY A 554 17.05 26.00 -9.77
C GLY A 554 16.19 24.94 -10.49
N LYS A 555 16.54 24.59 -11.74
CA LYS A 555 15.85 23.58 -12.56
C LYS A 555 16.69 22.30 -12.65
N PRO A 556 16.08 21.12 -12.83
CA PRO A 556 16.81 19.88 -12.94
C PRO A 556 17.68 19.86 -14.20
N VAL A 557 18.97 19.57 -14.00
CA VAL A 557 19.94 19.29 -15.07
C VAL A 557 20.42 17.86 -14.93
N LEU A 558 20.35 17.12 -16.03
CA LEU A 558 20.89 15.77 -16.18
C LEU A 558 22.01 15.79 -17.21
N ALA A 559 22.94 14.85 -17.13
CA ALA A 559 24.02 14.79 -18.09
C ALA A 559 24.18 13.41 -18.75
N THR A 560 24.69 13.43 -19.98
CA THR A 560 25.46 12.32 -20.55
C THR A 560 26.90 12.80 -20.60
N PHE A 561 27.65 12.58 -19.50
CA PHE A 561 28.97 13.17 -19.31
C PHE A 561 30.06 12.11 -19.50
N GLN A 562 30.75 12.16 -20.63
CA GLN A 562 31.79 11.22 -21.05
C GLN A 562 31.33 9.74 -21.01
N GLY A 563 30.02 9.48 -21.09
CA GLY A 563 29.43 8.14 -20.95
C GLY A 563 29.55 7.54 -19.55
N ALA A 564 29.94 8.34 -18.55
CA ALA A 564 30.05 7.89 -17.17
C ALA A 564 28.66 7.62 -16.59
N LEU A 565 28.53 6.50 -15.88
CA LEU A 565 27.30 6.09 -15.21
C LEU A 565 27.28 6.55 -13.76
N GLY A 566 26.17 7.15 -13.31
CA GLY A 566 25.93 7.49 -11.92
C GLY A 566 26.31 8.93 -11.60
N MET A 567 27.09 9.15 -10.55
CA MET A 567 27.50 10.47 -10.08
C MET A 567 29.03 10.60 -10.18
N PRO A 568 29.58 11.08 -11.32
CA PRO A 568 31.01 11.33 -11.48
C PRO A 568 31.52 12.33 -10.43
N ALA A 569 32.76 12.15 -9.96
CA ALA A 569 33.33 13.00 -8.91
C ALA A 569 33.29 14.50 -9.26
N ASP A 570 33.57 14.85 -10.52
CA ASP A 570 33.57 16.25 -10.99
C ASP A 570 32.15 16.86 -11.04
N LEU A 571 31.09 16.05 -11.05
CA LEU A 571 29.68 16.50 -11.02
C LEU A 571 29.04 16.35 -9.63
N ARG A 572 29.83 16.09 -8.58
CA ARG A 572 29.36 16.02 -7.19
C ARG A 572 29.50 17.37 -6.49
N VAL A 573 28.42 17.74 -5.80
CA VAL A 573 28.48 18.74 -4.72
C VAL A 573 28.70 17.96 -3.42
N THR A 574 29.72 18.36 -2.63
CA THR A 574 30.06 17.72 -1.34
C THR A 574 30.06 18.73 -0.19
N ASP A 575 29.85 18.26 1.04
CA ASP A 575 29.76 19.13 2.24
C ASP A 575 31.14 19.55 2.80
N GLY A 576 32.24 19.04 2.24
CA GLY A 576 33.60 19.42 2.63
C GLY A 576 34.69 18.42 2.23
N PRO A 577 35.97 18.72 2.54
CA PRO A 577 37.09 17.83 2.23
C PRO A 577 36.98 16.49 2.98
N GLY A 578 36.94 15.38 2.24
CA GLY A 578 36.89 14.02 2.80
C GLY A 578 35.50 13.39 2.90
N ASP A 579 34.41 14.12 2.59
CA ASP A 579 33.10 13.53 2.36
C ASP A 579 32.88 13.39 0.84
N ASP A 580 32.87 12.14 0.36
CA ASP A 580 32.67 11.84 -1.07
C ASP A 580 31.18 11.60 -1.41
N SER A 581 30.29 11.85 -0.43
CA SER A 581 28.85 11.65 -0.56
C SER A 581 28.21 12.79 -1.38
N PRO A 582 27.44 12.47 -2.44
CA PRO A 582 26.80 13.49 -3.25
C PRO A 582 25.68 14.21 -2.50
N GLN A 583 25.63 15.52 -2.65
CA GLN A 583 24.60 16.39 -2.06
C GLN A 583 23.63 16.92 -3.13
N ARG A 584 22.56 17.58 -2.67
CA ARG A 584 21.63 18.27 -3.57
C ARG A 584 22.38 19.30 -4.42
N GLY A 585 22.07 19.33 -5.71
CA GLY A 585 22.80 20.10 -6.72
C GLY A 585 23.76 19.26 -7.55
N SER A 586 24.16 18.06 -7.10
CA SER A 586 24.99 17.14 -7.90
C SER A 586 24.25 16.70 -9.17
N ILE A 587 24.94 16.68 -10.31
CA ILE A 587 24.33 16.39 -11.61
C ILE A 587 24.52 14.90 -11.95
N PRO A 588 23.43 14.11 -12.04
CA PRO A 588 23.53 12.71 -12.42
C PRO A 588 23.96 12.56 -13.88
N SER A 589 24.91 11.66 -14.13
CA SER A 589 25.34 11.24 -15.46
C SER A 589 24.75 9.89 -15.84
N TYR A 590 24.35 9.78 -17.11
CA TYR A 590 23.80 8.60 -17.74
C TYR A 590 24.71 8.17 -18.90
N PRO A 591 24.80 6.87 -19.20
CA PRO A 591 25.67 6.38 -20.27
C PRO A 591 25.15 6.76 -21.66
N ALA A 592 23.85 7.00 -21.79
CA ALA A 592 23.19 7.38 -23.03
C ALA A 592 22.06 8.40 -22.78
N PRO A 593 21.80 9.34 -23.72
CA PRO A 593 20.76 10.35 -23.57
C PRO A 593 19.35 9.78 -23.37
N GLU A 594 19.03 8.65 -23.99
CA GLU A 594 17.74 7.98 -23.88
C GLU A 594 17.46 7.51 -22.44
N GLU A 595 18.49 7.09 -21.70
CA GLU A 595 18.37 6.69 -20.30
C GLU A 595 18.12 7.89 -19.40
N ALA A 596 18.83 9.01 -19.64
CA ALA A 596 18.60 10.27 -18.94
C ALA A 596 17.16 10.77 -19.16
N VAL A 597 16.69 10.75 -20.41
CA VAL A 597 15.35 11.17 -20.80
C VAL A 597 14.28 10.25 -20.20
N ARG A 598 14.49 8.93 -20.22
CA ARG A 598 13.58 7.97 -19.59
C ARG A 598 13.43 8.25 -18.09
N ALA A 599 14.53 8.47 -17.38
CA ALA A 599 14.50 8.83 -15.97
C ALA A 599 13.73 10.15 -15.73
N LEU A 600 14.03 11.17 -16.54
CA LEU A 600 13.34 12.46 -16.50
C LEU A 600 11.83 12.32 -16.73
N ALA A 601 11.40 11.49 -17.68
CA ALA A 601 9.99 11.26 -17.98
C ALA A 601 9.22 10.70 -16.77
N HIS A 602 9.81 9.76 -16.02
CA HIS A 602 9.23 9.28 -14.77
C HIS A 602 9.12 10.40 -13.72
N VAL A 603 10.15 11.22 -13.57
CA VAL A 603 10.18 12.32 -12.61
C VAL A 603 9.21 13.45 -12.98
N VAL A 604 9.04 13.77 -14.26
CA VAL A 604 8.03 14.72 -14.76
C VAL A 604 6.61 14.25 -14.43
N ARG A 605 6.29 12.98 -14.73
CA ARG A 605 4.97 12.39 -14.38
C ARG A 605 4.70 12.45 -12.88
N TYR A 606 5.69 12.11 -12.06
CA TYR A 606 5.59 12.22 -10.60
C TYR A 606 5.41 13.67 -10.14
N ALA A 607 6.17 14.62 -10.69
CA ALA A 607 6.08 16.04 -10.33
C ALA A 607 4.69 16.61 -10.67
N GLN A 608 4.11 16.21 -11.81
CA GLN A 608 2.74 16.56 -12.19
C GLN A 608 1.72 15.97 -11.21
N TRP A 609 1.81 14.67 -10.90
CA TRP A 609 0.93 14.04 -9.90
C TRP A 609 1.03 14.72 -8.53
N ARG A 610 2.26 15.04 -8.08
CA ARG A 610 2.50 15.68 -6.77
C ARG A 610 1.85 17.07 -6.66
N ARG A 611 1.72 17.80 -7.77
CA ARG A 611 1.07 19.13 -7.82
C ARG A 611 -0.45 19.05 -7.82
N GLN A 612 -1.05 17.95 -8.26
CA GLN A 612 -2.51 17.79 -8.24
C GLN A 612 -3.02 17.77 -6.80
N PRO A 613 -4.08 18.52 -6.46
CA PRO A 613 -4.62 18.50 -5.10
C PRO A 613 -5.08 17.08 -4.73
N PRO A 614 -5.05 16.70 -3.44
CA PRO A 614 -5.70 15.48 -3.00
C PRO A 614 -7.21 15.63 -3.22
N GLY A 615 -7.77 14.83 -4.13
CA GLY A 615 -9.21 14.80 -4.37
C GLY A 615 -10.00 14.38 -3.14
N THR A 616 -11.22 14.90 -3.02
CA THR A 616 -12.20 14.49 -2.01
C THR A 616 -13.30 13.65 -2.66
N VAL A 617 -13.78 12.63 -1.95
CA VAL A 617 -14.92 11.84 -2.41
C VAL A 617 -16.15 12.76 -2.41
N PRO A 618 -16.84 12.95 -3.55
CA PRO A 618 -18.01 13.82 -3.60
C PRO A 618 -19.15 13.30 -2.70
N SER A 619 -19.82 14.22 -2.00
CA SER A 619 -21.10 13.91 -1.35
C SER A 619 -22.21 13.94 -2.40
N VAL A 620 -22.78 12.78 -2.71
CA VAL A 620 -23.83 12.66 -3.72
C VAL A 620 -25.19 12.50 -3.03
N GLU A 621 -26.14 13.37 -3.38
CA GLU A 621 -27.51 13.30 -2.86
C GLU A 621 -28.30 12.14 -3.49
N GLY A 622 -29.33 11.65 -2.78
CA GLY A 622 -30.23 10.61 -3.28
C GLY A 622 -29.67 9.19 -3.24
N ILE A 623 -28.61 8.93 -2.46
CA ILE A 623 -28.08 7.59 -2.23
C ILE A 623 -28.79 6.92 -1.05
N ASP A 624 -29.31 5.71 -1.26
CA ASP A 624 -29.89 4.86 -0.22
C ASP A 624 -29.10 3.55 -0.06
N THR A 625 -27.98 3.64 0.68
CA THR A 625 -27.13 2.47 0.98
C THR A 625 -27.85 1.43 1.85
N ALA A 626 -28.86 1.83 2.64
CA ALA A 626 -29.60 0.90 3.48
C ALA A 626 -30.47 -0.03 2.63
N ALA A 627 -31.28 0.53 1.72
CA ALA A 627 -32.06 -0.25 0.77
C ALA A 627 -31.16 -1.13 -0.12
N ALA A 628 -30.01 -0.62 -0.56
CA ALA A 628 -29.06 -1.41 -1.33
C ALA A 628 -28.55 -2.66 -0.58
N ARG A 629 -28.27 -2.53 0.73
CA ARG A 629 -27.88 -3.66 1.59
C ARG A 629 -29.00 -4.67 1.77
N GLU A 630 -30.25 -4.22 1.86
CA GLU A 630 -31.42 -5.12 1.94
C GLU A 630 -31.57 -5.95 0.66
N ILE A 631 -31.39 -5.33 -0.52
CA ILE A 631 -31.41 -6.04 -1.81
C ILE A 631 -30.33 -7.13 -1.87
N VAL A 632 -29.09 -6.78 -1.48
CA VAL A 632 -27.97 -7.72 -1.44
C VAL A 632 -28.24 -8.86 -0.45
N ALA A 633 -28.71 -8.54 0.75
CA ALA A 633 -29.02 -9.54 1.78
C ALA A 633 -30.13 -10.49 1.32
N ALA A 634 -31.19 -9.98 0.69
CA ALA A 634 -32.28 -10.79 0.14
C ALA A 634 -31.80 -11.71 -0.99
N ALA A 635 -30.97 -11.18 -1.91
CA ALA A 635 -30.40 -11.96 -3.01
C ALA A 635 -29.44 -13.07 -2.53
N LEU A 636 -28.69 -12.83 -1.46
CA LEU A 636 -27.83 -13.84 -0.83
C LEU A 636 -28.61 -14.84 0.04
N ALA A 637 -29.77 -14.45 0.59
CA ALA A 637 -30.61 -15.31 1.43
C ALA A 637 -31.57 -16.20 0.63
N GLY A 638 -31.93 -15.86 -0.61
CA GLY A 638 -32.87 -16.66 -1.40
C GLY A 638 -32.38 -18.08 -1.66
N GLU A 639 -33.25 -19.09 -1.62
CA GLU A 639 -32.92 -20.42 -2.14
C GLU A 639 -33.00 -20.36 -3.68
N GLY A 640 -31.88 -20.55 -4.37
CA GLY A 640 -31.88 -20.58 -5.83
C GLY A 640 -32.60 -21.82 -6.34
N THR A 641 -33.56 -21.63 -7.24
CA THR A 641 -34.04 -22.67 -8.15
C THR A 641 -32.85 -23.29 -8.87
N ALA A 642 -32.49 -24.50 -8.47
CA ALA A 642 -31.47 -25.30 -9.13
C ALA A 642 -31.86 -25.53 -10.59
N GLY A 643 -31.10 -24.95 -11.52
CA GLY A 643 -31.03 -25.45 -12.88
C GLY A 643 -30.25 -26.77 -12.84
N GLU A 644 -30.95 -27.86 -13.15
CA GLU A 644 -30.35 -29.19 -13.35
C GLU A 644 -29.27 -29.13 -14.43
N GLY A 645 -28.05 -29.56 -14.12
CA GLY A 645 -27.02 -29.74 -15.14
C GLY A 645 -25.61 -30.01 -14.63
N ALA A 646 -25.20 -31.28 -14.76
CA ALA A 646 -23.84 -31.83 -14.83
C ALA A 646 -23.17 -32.28 -13.51
N ASP A 647 -23.23 -33.59 -13.34
CA ASP A 647 -22.44 -34.43 -12.44
C ASP A 647 -20.92 -34.23 -12.62
N GLY A 648 -20.18 -34.22 -11.51
CA GLY A 648 -18.72 -34.23 -11.48
C GLY A 648 -18.17 -34.36 -10.07
N GLU A 649 -17.83 -35.60 -9.67
CA GLU A 649 -17.33 -36.00 -8.36
C GLU A 649 -15.97 -35.38 -7.98
N GLY A 650 -15.89 -34.83 -6.76
CA GLY A 650 -14.86 -35.18 -5.77
C GLY A 650 -13.46 -34.55 -5.84
N ALA A 651 -13.27 -33.41 -5.17
CA ALA A 651 -12.03 -33.14 -4.42
C ALA A 651 -12.32 -32.21 -3.23
N VAL A 652 -12.27 -32.76 -2.03
CA VAL A 652 -12.44 -32.04 -0.76
C VAL A 652 -11.13 -31.30 -0.45
N GLY A 653 -11.14 -29.97 -0.58
CA GLY A 653 -10.05 -29.07 -0.17
C GLY A 653 -10.62 -27.92 0.66
N GLU A 654 -9.93 -27.60 1.75
CA GLU A 654 -10.33 -26.61 2.76
C GLU A 654 -10.65 -25.22 2.16
N GLY A 655 -11.86 -24.74 2.42
CA GLY A 655 -12.31 -23.38 2.11
C GLY A 655 -13.71 -23.36 1.50
N ALA A 656 -14.76 -23.47 2.32
CA ALA A 656 -16.13 -23.31 1.85
C ALA A 656 -16.34 -21.86 1.36
N VAL A 657 -16.24 -21.67 0.04
CA VAL A 657 -16.62 -20.44 -0.66
C VAL A 657 -18.15 -20.48 -0.78
N GLY A 658 -18.84 -19.50 -0.20
CA GLY A 658 -20.29 -19.36 -0.44
C GLY A 658 -20.55 -19.17 -1.93
N GLU A 659 -21.58 -19.84 -2.46
CA GLU A 659 -21.93 -19.82 -3.88
C GLU A 659 -22.04 -18.38 -4.42
N GLU A 660 -21.37 -18.12 -5.54
CA GLU A 660 -21.51 -16.85 -6.26
C GLU A 660 -22.87 -16.80 -6.96
N ARG A 661 -23.54 -15.65 -6.93
CA ARG A 661 -24.88 -15.47 -7.49
C ARG A 661 -24.96 -14.29 -8.42
N GLU A 662 -25.37 -14.53 -9.67
CA GLU A 662 -25.61 -13.46 -10.63
C GLU A 662 -27.02 -12.86 -10.44
N ILE A 663 -27.10 -11.54 -10.46
CA ILE A 663 -28.35 -10.77 -10.34
C ILE A 663 -28.42 -9.68 -11.42
N ASP A 664 -29.65 -9.28 -11.75
CA ASP A 664 -29.91 -7.99 -12.40
C ASP A 664 -29.57 -6.86 -11.43
N ALA A 665 -28.61 -6.01 -11.80
CA ALA A 665 -28.13 -4.93 -10.94
C ALA A 665 -29.00 -3.65 -11.02
N THR A 666 -30.09 -3.65 -11.78
CA THR A 666 -30.92 -2.45 -12.02
C THR A 666 -31.45 -1.81 -10.73
N ALA A 667 -32.07 -2.60 -9.84
CA ALA A 667 -32.60 -2.09 -8.58
C ALA A 667 -31.47 -1.60 -7.65
N LEU A 668 -30.32 -2.28 -7.67
CA LEU A 668 -29.16 -1.92 -6.87
C LEU A 668 -28.55 -0.59 -7.32
N LEU A 669 -28.41 -0.39 -8.63
CA LEU A 669 -27.90 0.83 -9.25
C LEU A 669 -28.84 2.02 -9.02
N ALA A 670 -30.15 1.79 -9.01
CA ALA A 670 -31.14 2.82 -8.72
C ALA A 670 -30.97 3.42 -7.31
N CYS A 671 -30.55 2.62 -6.31
CA CYS A 671 -30.22 3.12 -4.96
C CYS A 671 -29.05 4.12 -4.94
N TYR A 672 -28.24 4.18 -6.02
CA TYR A 672 -27.15 5.14 -6.18
C TYR A 672 -27.46 6.20 -7.24
N GLY A 673 -28.71 6.30 -7.68
CA GLY A 673 -29.16 7.26 -8.70
C GLY A 673 -28.71 6.91 -10.13
N ILE A 674 -28.33 5.66 -10.39
CA ILE A 674 -27.94 5.20 -11.72
C ILE A 674 -29.14 4.50 -12.37
N GLN A 675 -29.66 5.10 -13.44
CA GLN A 675 -30.79 4.55 -14.18
C GLN A 675 -30.31 3.64 -15.32
N VAL A 676 -30.64 2.34 -15.22
CA VAL A 676 -30.50 1.39 -16.32
C VAL A 676 -31.74 1.49 -17.22
N TRP A 677 -31.53 1.63 -18.53
CA TRP A 677 -32.65 1.75 -19.48
C TRP A 677 -33.33 0.40 -19.67
N PRO A 678 -34.67 0.31 -19.53
CA PRO A 678 -35.37 -0.97 -19.62
C PRO A 678 -35.30 -1.52 -21.05
N ALA A 679 -35.02 -2.82 -21.15
CA ALA A 679 -35.15 -3.59 -22.38
C ALA A 679 -36.36 -4.52 -22.25
N HIS A 680 -37.21 -4.55 -23.28
CA HIS A 680 -38.40 -5.39 -23.30
C HIS A 680 -38.13 -6.60 -24.19
N VAL A 681 -38.04 -7.79 -23.59
CA VAL A 681 -37.94 -9.05 -24.33
C VAL A 681 -39.28 -9.29 -25.02
N ALA A 682 -39.23 -9.50 -26.33
CA ALA A 682 -40.38 -9.81 -27.17
C ALA A 682 -40.26 -11.27 -27.66
N ALA A 683 -41.36 -12.01 -27.62
CA ALA A 683 -41.43 -13.38 -28.11
C ALA A 683 -41.58 -13.46 -29.63
N ASP A 684 -42.15 -12.42 -30.26
CA ASP A 684 -42.32 -12.32 -31.70
C ASP A 684 -42.19 -10.88 -32.24
N ALA A 685 -42.24 -10.75 -33.57
CA ALA A 685 -42.09 -9.48 -34.26
C ALA A 685 -43.23 -8.49 -33.98
N GLU A 686 -44.45 -8.94 -33.69
CA GLU A 686 -45.57 -8.05 -33.38
C GLU A 686 -45.47 -7.54 -31.95
N GLU A 687 -45.09 -8.38 -30.99
CA GLU A 687 -44.78 -7.95 -29.63
C GLU A 687 -43.63 -6.93 -29.61
N ALA A 688 -42.63 -7.11 -30.46
CA ALA A 688 -41.54 -6.14 -30.63
C ALA A 688 -42.05 -4.78 -31.14
N VAL A 689 -43.01 -4.77 -32.08
CA VAL A 689 -43.64 -3.52 -32.57
C VAL A 689 -44.43 -2.84 -31.46
N VAL A 690 -45.25 -3.59 -30.71
CA VAL A 690 -46.01 -3.04 -29.57
C VAL A 690 -45.09 -2.46 -28.51
N ALA A 691 -43.99 -3.15 -28.20
CA ALA A 691 -42.97 -2.65 -27.30
C ALA A 691 -42.33 -1.36 -27.82
N ALA A 692 -42.03 -1.28 -29.13
CA ALA A 692 -41.46 -0.10 -29.76
C ALA A 692 -42.41 1.11 -29.69
N GLU A 693 -43.70 0.92 -29.96
CA GLU A 693 -44.72 1.98 -29.86
C GLU A 693 -44.84 2.52 -28.44
N ARG A 694 -44.74 1.65 -27.43
CA ARG A 694 -44.78 2.05 -26.01
C ARG A 694 -43.51 2.79 -25.57
N ILE A 695 -42.34 2.35 -26.04
CA ILE A 695 -41.05 2.97 -25.71
C ILE A 695 -40.92 4.35 -26.39
N GLY A 696 -41.45 4.48 -27.61
CA GLY A 696 -41.31 5.65 -28.46
C GLY A 696 -40.08 5.56 -29.37
N TRP A 697 -40.21 6.12 -30.57
CA TRP A 697 -39.20 6.08 -31.62
C TRP A 697 -38.06 7.11 -31.39
N PRO A 698 -36.82 6.83 -31.86
CA PRO A 698 -36.35 5.58 -32.45
C PRO A 698 -36.00 4.50 -31.42
N VAL A 699 -36.08 3.23 -31.85
CA VAL A 699 -35.75 2.04 -31.03
C VAL A 699 -34.63 1.21 -31.64
N VAL A 700 -34.12 0.27 -30.85
CA VAL A 700 -33.19 -0.77 -31.27
C VAL A 700 -33.80 -2.15 -31.02
N VAL A 701 -33.47 -3.11 -31.89
CA VAL A 701 -33.74 -4.55 -31.66
C VAL A 701 -32.39 -5.25 -31.50
N LYS A 702 -32.23 -6.03 -30.44
CA LYS A 702 -30.99 -6.74 -30.11
C LYS A 702 -31.27 -8.12 -29.51
N SER A 703 -30.25 -8.98 -29.40
CA SER A 703 -30.35 -10.18 -28.57
C SER A 703 -30.64 -9.79 -27.11
N ALA A 704 -31.52 -10.54 -26.44
CA ALA A 704 -31.72 -10.43 -24.99
C ALA A 704 -30.59 -11.10 -24.19
N ASP A 705 -29.84 -12.02 -24.83
CA ASP A 705 -28.58 -12.52 -24.28
C ASP A 705 -27.47 -11.45 -24.45
N PRO A 706 -26.88 -10.94 -23.35
CA PRO A 706 -25.84 -9.91 -23.41
C PRO A 706 -24.54 -10.34 -24.06
N GLU A 707 -24.15 -11.62 -23.99
CA GLU A 707 -22.94 -12.10 -24.67
C GLU A 707 -23.15 -12.09 -26.19
N ASP A 708 -24.33 -12.50 -26.65
CA ASP A 708 -24.69 -12.40 -28.07
C ASP A 708 -24.84 -10.94 -28.52
N ALA A 709 -25.42 -10.08 -27.69
CA ALA A 709 -25.61 -8.66 -27.99
C ALA A 709 -24.29 -7.90 -28.21
N ARG A 710 -23.16 -8.42 -27.72
CA ARG A 710 -21.82 -7.87 -27.94
C ARG A 710 -21.22 -8.25 -29.31
N ARG A 711 -21.80 -9.23 -30.00
CA ARG A 711 -21.28 -9.72 -31.28
C ARG A 711 -21.64 -8.75 -32.42
N ALA A 712 -20.73 -8.58 -33.37
CA ALA A 712 -21.01 -7.76 -34.54
C ALA A 712 -22.23 -8.29 -35.30
N GLY A 713 -23.18 -7.41 -35.62
CA GLY A 713 -24.36 -7.76 -36.41
C GLY A 713 -25.56 -8.30 -35.63
N THR A 714 -25.52 -8.35 -34.29
CA THR A 714 -26.65 -8.80 -33.45
C THR A 714 -27.50 -7.67 -32.87
N VAL A 715 -27.21 -6.42 -33.28
CA VAL A 715 -27.96 -5.22 -32.92
C VAL A 715 -28.42 -4.51 -34.20
N ARG A 716 -29.67 -4.06 -34.24
CA ARG A 716 -30.25 -3.23 -35.31
C ARG A 716 -30.66 -1.89 -34.69
N ILE A 717 -30.11 -0.81 -35.22
CA ILE A 717 -30.32 0.56 -34.74
C ILE A 717 -31.07 1.40 -35.79
N GLY A 718 -31.57 2.57 -35.38
CA GLY A 718 -32.21 3.53 -36.30
C GLY A 718 -33.63 3.16 -36.73
N LEU A 719 -34.30 2.27 -35.97
CA LEU A 719 -35.63 1.81 -36.30
C LEU A 719 -36.64 2.89 -35.88
N THR A 720 -37.35 3.45 -36.85
CA THR A 720 -38.27 4.59 -36.68
C THR A 720 -39.72 4.27 -37.03
N GLU A 721 -39.97 3.07 -37.55
CA GLU A 721 -41.29 2.63 -37.99
C GLU A 721 -41.51 1.13 -37.74
N PRO A 722 -42.77 0.67 -37.63
CA PRO A 722 -43.11 -0.73 -37.40
C PRO A 722 -42.52 -1.71 -38.43
N ALA A 723 -42.47 -1.34 -39.71
CA ALA A 723 -41.94 -2.19 -40.78
C ALA A 723 -40.44 -2.50 -40.56
N GLY A 724 -39.66 -1.50 -40.15
CA GLY A 724 -38.24 -1.67 -39.82
C GLY A 724 -38.02 -2.61 -38.64
N VAL A 725 -38.86 -2.54 -37.60
CA VAL A 725 -38.79 -3.43 -36.44
C VAL A 725 -39.08 -4.88 -36.82
N ARG A 726 -40.12 -5.14 -37.64
CA ARG A 726 -40.43 -6.49 -38.13
C ARG A 726 -39.28 -7.09 -38.92
N GLN A 727 -38.70 -6.31 -39.83
CA GLN A 727 -37.57 -6.77 -40.63
C GLN A 727 -36.35 -7.05 -39.74
N ALA A 728 -36.01 -6.13 -38.84
CA ALA A 728 -34.90 -6.29 -37.90
C ALA A 728 -35.06 -7.53 -37.01
N TYR A 729 -36.27 -7.80 -36.52
CA TYR A 729 -36.58 -8.98 -35.73
C TYR A 729 -36.39 -10.26 -36.55
N ALA A 730 -36.95 -10.31 -37.76
CA ALA A 730 -36.83 -11.46 -38.65
C ALA A 730 -35.37 -11.75 -39.02
N ASP A 731 -34.59 -10.71 -39.35
CA ASP A 731 -33.17 -10.82 -39.69
C ASP A 731 -32.35 -11.37 -38.50
N LEU A 732 -32.61 -10.86 -37.29
CA LEU A 732 -31.89 -11.31 -36.09
C LEU A 732 -32.29 -12.72 -35.66
N ALA A 733 -33.58 -13.07 -35.75
CA ALA A 733 -34.06 -14.41 -35.48
C ALA A 733 -33.48 -15.43 -36.48
N ALA A 734 -33.33 -15.05 -37.76
CA ALA A 734 -32.66 -15.88 -38.76
C ALA A 734 -31.15 -16.04 -38.50
N LEU A 735 -30.49 -14.98 -38.00
CA LEU A 735 -29.06 -14.98 -37.70
C LEU A 735 -28.71 -15.81 -36.45
N LEU A 736 -29.49 -15.65 -35.37
CA LEU A 736 -29.21 -16.24 -34.06
C LEU A 736 -29.85 -17.62 -33.87
N GLY A 737 -30.87 -17.93 -34.67
CA GLY A 737 -31.61 -19.19 -34.61
C GLY A 737 -32.99 -19.04 -33.94
N PRO A 738 -33.95 -19.89 -34.33
CA PRO A 738 -35.32 -19.83 -33.82
C PRO A 738 -35.36 -20.08 -32.30
N GLY A 739 -36.13 -19.26 -31.59
CA GLY A 739 -36.28 -19.35 -30.12
C GLY A 739 -35.30 -18.50 -29.31
N THR A 740 -34.35 -17.80 -29.96
CA THR A 740 -33.48 -16.85 -29.27
C THR A 740 -34.28 -15.63 -28.82
N PRO A 741 -34.27 -15.26 -27.52
CA PRO A 741 -35.02 -14.11 -27.04
C PRO A 741 -34.42 -12.82 -27.60
N LEU A 742 -35.26 -11.98 -28.23
CA LEU A 742 -34.87 -10.66 -28.74
C LEU A 742 -35.51 -9.57 -27.88
N ALA A 743 -34.81 -8.45 -27.70
CA ALA A 743 -35.26 -7.34 -26.89
C ALA A 743 -35.35 -6.04 -27.69
N VAL A 744 -36.39 -5.26 -27.38
CA VAL A 744 -36.61 -3.91 -27.88
C VAL A 744 -36.24 -2.91 -26.78
N GLN A 745 -35.39 -1.95 -27.13
CA GLN A 745 -34.93 -0.91 -26.20
C GLN A 745 -34.92 0.45 -26.90
N ARG A 746 -35.02 1.52 -26.12
CA ARG A 746 -34.87 2.89 -26.62
C ARG A 746 -33.49 3.07 -27.26
N MET A 747 -33.44 3.73 -28.42
CA MET A 747 -32.17 4.10 -29.04
C MET A 747 -31.59 5.36 -28.36
N ALA A 748 -30.33 5.29 -27.93
CA ALA A 748 -29.63 6.48 -27.42
C ALA A 748 -29.32 7.47 -28.56
N PRO A 749 -29.33 8.79 -28.28
CA PRO A 749 -28.96 9.80 -29.26
C PRO A 749 -27.58 9.54 -29.89
N GLN A 750 -27.49 9.74 -31.21
CA GLN A 750 -26.23 9.61 -31.97
C GLN A 750 -25.74 10.99 -32.42
N PRO A 751 -24.42 11.20 -32.60
CA PRO A 751 -23.34 10.25 -32.33
C PRO A 751 -23.11 10.02 -30.83
N SER A 752 -22.75 8.80 -30.46
CA SER A 752 -22.38 8.43 -29.08
C SER A 752 -21.16 7.52 -29.11
N VAL A 753 -20.32 7.62 -28.09
CA VAL A 753 -19.14 6.78 -27.92
C VAL A 753 -19.49 5.63 -26.97
N PRO A 754 -19.38 4.36 -27.40
CA PRO A 754 -19.55 3.22 -26.51
C PRO A 754 -18.42 3.16 -25.48
N THR A 755 -18.79 3.00 -24.21
CA THR A 755 -17.86 2.80 -23.09
C THR A 755 -18.27 1.60 -22.26
N VAL A 756 -17.34 1.10 -21.47
CA VAL A 756 -17.54 0.01 -20.50
C VAL A 756 -17.12 0.48 -19.13
N VAL A 757 -17.94 0.16 -18.13
CA VAL A 757 -17.68 0.42 -16.72
C VAL A 757 -17.86 -0.89 -15.98
N GLY A 758 -16.89 -1.23 -15.14
CA GLY A 758 -16.93 -2.45 -14.35
C GLY A 758 -16.45 -2.23 -12.93
N VAL A 759 -16.83 -3.13 -12.04
CA VAL A 759 -16.34 -3.23 -10.67
C VAL A 759 -15.89 -4.66 -10.44
N THR A 760 -14.72 -4.81 -9.83
CA THR A 760 -14.25 -6.08 -9.29
C THR A 760 -13.88 -5.89 -7.83
N GLN A 761 -14.40 -6.74 -6.96
CA GLN A 761 -14.01 -6.78 -5.56
C GLN A 761 -12.78 -7.65 -5.40
N ASP A 762 -11.62 -7.02 -5.33
CA ASP A 762 -10.37 -7.70 -5.03
C ASP A 762 -10.25 -7.92 -3.51
N ARG A 763 -9.82 -9.13 -3.12
CA ARG A 763 -9.69 -9.53 -1.71
C ARG A 763 -8.72 -8.66 -0.91
N TYR A 764 -7.73 -8.04 -1.56
CA TYR A 764 -6.62 -7.33 -0.93
C TYR A 764 -6.63 -5.82 -1.16
N PHE A 765 -7.19 -5.37 -2.29
CA PHE A 765 -7.34 -3.96 -2.63
C PHE A 765 -8.72 -3.39 -2.28
N GLY A 766 -9.75 -4.24 -2.21
CA GLY A 766 -11.15 -3.82 -2.11
C GLY A 766 -11.76 -3.59 -3.50
N GLY A 767 -12.75 -2.69 -3.58
CA GLY A 767 -13.45 -2.40 -4.82
C GLY A 767 -12.53 -1.71 -5.82
N VAL A 768 -12.42 -2.27 -7.02
CA VAL A 768 -11.66 -1.70 -8.14
C VAL A 768 -12.64 -1.34 -9.24
N VAL A 769 -12.73 -0.05 -9.56
CA VAL A 769 -13.52 0.45 -10.68
C VAL A 769 -12.67 0.44 -11.93
N THR A 770 -13.24 -0.07 -13.03
CA THR A 770 -12.60 -0.17 -14.34
C THR A 770 -13.39 0.65 -15.35
N PHE A 771 -12.69 1.34 -16.24
CA PHE A 771 -13.27 2.10 -17.33
C PHE A 771 -12.50 1.85 -18.63
N GLY A 772 -13.19 1.80 -19.76
CA GLY A 772 -12.58 1.76 -21.07
C GLY A 772 -13.58 2.07 -22.18
N LEU A 773 -13.11 2.15 -23.42
CA LEU A 773 -14.03 2.21 -24.56
C LEU A 773 -14.60 0.83 -24.88
N GLY A 774 -15.87 0.80 -25.27
CA GLY A 774 -16.62 -0.42 -25.59
C GLY A 774 -16.36 -0.95 -27.00
N GLU A 775 -15.57 -0.25 -27.81
CA GLU A 775 -15.17 -0.71 -29.13
C GLU A 775 -14.32 -1.99 -29.06
N VAL A 776 -14.59 -2.94 -29.96
CA VAL A 776 -13.91 -4.25 -29.98
C VAL A 776 -12.39 -4.08 -30.09
N THR A 777 -11.91 -3.15 -30.91
CA THR A 777 -10.47 -2.87 -31.06
C THR A 777 -9.85 -2.36 -29.77
N ALA A 778 -10.50 -1.43 -29.07
CA ALA A 778 -10.03 -0.91 -27.79
C ALA A 778 -9.94 -2.02 -26.73
N ARG A 779 -10.92 -2.94 -26.71
CA ARG A 779 -10.91 -4.12 -25.83
C ARG A 779 -9.76 -5.08 -26.17
N LEU A 780 -9.53 -5.39 -27.45
CA LEU A 780 -8.44 -6.27 -27.89
C LEU A 780 -7.06 -5.68 -27.60
N LEU A 781 -6.93 -4.36 -27.64
CA LEU A 781 -5.69 -3.65 -27.28
C LEU A 781 -5.52 -3.48 -25.77
N GLY A 782 -6.49 -3.91 -24.95
CA GLY A 782 -6.46 -3.76 -23.49
C GLY A 782 -6.50 -2.30 -23.04
N ASP A 783 -7.17 -1.42 -23.79
CA ASP A 783 -7.25 0.01 -23.49
C ASP A 783 -8.26 0.31 -22.37
N GLN A 784 -7.83 0.02 -21.14
CA GLN A 784 -8.63 0.14 -19.94
C GLN A 784 -7.81 0.78 -18.82
N ALA A 785 -8.51 1.52 -17.96
CA ALA A 785 -7.97 2.13 -16.78
C ALA A 785 -8.65 1.60 -15.52
N TYR A 786 -7.94 1.67 -14.39
CA TYR A 786 -8.37 1.11 -13.11
C TYR A 786 -8.14 2.10 -11.97
N ARG A 787 -9.07 2.17 -11.02
CA ARG A 787 -8.95 3.00 -9.79
C ARG A 787 -9.55 2.26 -8.59
N LEU A 788 -9.00 2.51 -7.39
CA LEU A 788 -9.61 2.01 -6.15
C LEU A 788 -10.85 2.82 -5.79
N ALA A 789 -11.90 2.13 -5.37
CA ALA A 789 -13.07 2.73 -4.73
C ALA A 789 -12.78 3.13 -3.27
N PRO A 790 -13.44 4.18 -2.74
CA PRO A 790 -14.34 5.10 -3.46
C PRO A 790 -13.56 6.07 -4.36
N LEU A 791 -14.18 6.53 -5.45
CA LEU A 791 -13.56 7.48 -6.38
C LEU A 791 -13.77 8.94 -5.92
N THR A 792 -12.72 9.73 -6.01
CA THR A 792 -12.79 11.20 -6.00
C THR A 792 -13.20 11.72 -7.38
N ALA A 793 -13.61 12.98 -7.48
CA ALA A 793 -13.89 13.60 -8.79
C ALA A 793 -12.64 13.55 -9.69
N GLU A 794 -11.46 13.81 -9.11
CA GLU A 794 -10.17 13.73 -9.80
C GLU A 794 -9.81 12.28 -10.19
N ASP A 795 -10.19 11.29 -9.38
CA ASP A 795 -9.99 9.88 -9.74
C ASP A 795 -10.84 9.49 -10.94
N ALA A 796 -12.11 9.90 -10.98
CA ALA A 796 -13.02 9.65 -12.12
C ALA A 796 -12.54 10.39 -13.39
N ALA A 797 -12.20 11.67 -13.26
CA ALA A 797 -11.63 12.48 -14.33
C ALA A 797 -10.33 11.89 -14.89
N GLY A 798 -9.45 11.44 -14.01
CA GLY A 798 -8.20 10.78 -14.38
C GLY A 798 -8.43 9.40 -14.99
N LEU A 799 -9.45 8.67 -14.54
CA LEU A 799 -9.82 7.35 -15.07
C LEU A 799 -10.24 7.49 -16.55
N VAL A 800 -11.11 8.46 -16.87
CA VAL A 800 -11.55 8.75 -18.24
C VAL A 800 -10.38 9.15 -19.13
N ARG A 801 -9.52 10.07 -18.67
CA ARG A 801 -8.38 10.60 -19.46
C ARG A 801 -7.23 9.61 -19.63
N SER A 802 -7.14 8.58 -18.80
CA SER A 802 -6.01 7.63 -18.85
C SER A 802 -6.12 6.54 -19.90
N VAL A 803 -7.29 6.42 -20.55
CA VAL A 803 -7.51 5.52 -21.69
C VAL A 803 -6.82 6.12 -22.92
N ARG A 804 -6.08 5.34 -23.71
CA ARG A 804 -5.33 5.86 -24.86
C ARG A 804 -6.25 6.46 -25.92
N ALA A 805 -7.44 5.88 -26.09
CA ALA A 805 -8.47 6.38 -26.98
C ALA A 805 -9.36 7.47 -26.36
N ALA A 806 -9.02 8.01 -25.18
CA ALA A 806 -9.74 9.13 -24.56
C ALA A 806 -9.95 10.36 -25.47
N PRO A 807 -9.05 10.73 -26.40
CA PRO A 807 -9.29 11.84 -27.34
C PRO A 807 -10.64 11.78 -28.09
N LEU A 808 -11.17 10.57 -28.32
CA LEU A 808 -12.50 10.38 -28.94
C LEU A 808 -13.64 10.98 -28.09
N LEU A 809 -13.50 10.97 -26.76
CA LEU A 809 -14.46 11.54 -25.82
C LEU A 809 -14.43 13.08 -25.81
N PHE A 810 -13.29 13.67 -26.19
CA PHE A 810 -13.06 15.13 -26.18
C PHE A 810 -13.25 15.78 -27.56
N GLY A 811 -13.75 15.03 -28.54
CA GLY A 811 -14.06 15.55 -29.88
C GLY A 811 -12.87 15.64 -30.83
N GLU A 812 -11.79 14.91 -30.56
CA GLU A 812 -10.68 14.78 -31.50
C GLU A 812 -10.99 13.78 -32.62
N TYR A 813 -10.19 13.80 -33.69
CA TYR A 813 -10.33 12.90 -34.84
C TYR A 813 -11.70 12.94 -35.55
N GLY A 814 -12.42 14.06 -35.45
CA GLY A 814 -13.73 14.26 -36.07
C GLY A 814 -14.91 13.69 -35.28
N TYR A 815 -14.69 13.22 -34.05
CA TYR A 815 -15.76 12.83 -33.14
C TYR A 815 -16.44 14.06 -32.52
N GLN A 816 -17.67 13.90 -32.05
CA GLN A 816 -18.32 14.93 -31.23
C GLN A 816 -17.93 14.74 -29.76
N ALA A 817 -17.57 15.83 -29.09
CA ALA A 817 -17.30 15.79 -27.65
C ALA A 817 -18.53 15.29 -26.87
N VAL A 818 -18.31 14.34 -25.96
CA VAL A 818 -19.37 13.75 -25.14
C VAL A 818 -19.56 14.55 -23.84
N ALA A 819 -20.64 14.29 -23.12
CA ALA A 819 -20.88 14.82 -21.78
C ALA A 819 -19.95 14.13 -20.76
N VAL A 820 -18.66 14.46 -20.78
CA VAL A 820 -17.62 13.85 -19.94
C VAL A 820 -17.95 13.97 -18.46
N GLU A 821 -18.50 15.10 -18.02
CA GLU A 821 -18.90 15.29 -16.62
C GLU A 821 -19.98 14.30 -16.16
N ALA A 822 -20.94 13.96 -17.03
CA ALA A 822 -21.96 12.96 -16.73
C ALA A 822 -21.37 11.54 -16.64
N LEU A 823 -20.31 11.27 -17.41
CA LEU A 823 -19.58 10.01 -17.33
C LEU A 823 -18.73 9.93 -16.04
N GLU A 824 -18.10 11.04 -15.65
CA GLU A 824 -17.36 11.16 -14.39
C GLU A 824 -18.31 10.97 -13.18
N ASP A 825 -19.51 11.56 -13.20
CA ASP A 825 -20.54 11.35 -12.16
C ASP A 825 -20.99 9.88 -12.06
N LEU A 826 -21.24 9.22 -13.19
CA LEU A 826 -21.55 7.78 -13.21
C LEU A 826 -20.45 6.96 -12.54
N LEU A 827 -19.18 7.24 -12.86
CA LEU A 827 -18.03 6.55 -12.27
C LEU A 827 -17.93 6.78 -10.76
N VAL A 828 -18.16 8.00 -10.29
CA VAL A 828 -18.21 8.31 -8.84
C VAL A 828 -19.30 7.49 -8.15
N ARG A 829 -20.52 7.45 -8.68
CA ARG A 829 -21.64 6.68 -8.12
C ARG A 829 -21.34 5.18 -8.08
N VAL A 830 -20.76 4.64 -9.15
CA VAL A 830 -20.28 3.24 -9.21
C VAL A 830 -19.20 2.98 -8.15
N GLY A 831 -18.28 3.92 -7.96
CA GLY A 831 -17.25 3.83 -6.92
C GLY A 831 -17.82 3.86 -5.50
N LEU A 832 -18.84 4.69 -5.24
CA LEU A 832 -19.55 4.72 -3.95
C LEU A 832 -20.27 3.40 -3.67
N LEU A 833 -20.94 2.83 -4.67
CA LEU A 833 -21.58 1.51 -4.57
C LEU A 833 -20.55 0.42 -4.24
N ALA A 834 -19.45 0.38 -4.98
CA ALA A 834 -18.38 -0.60 -4.78
C ALA A 834 -17.73 -0.53 -3.40
N ASP A 835 -17.52 0.68 -2.85
CA ASP A 835 -16.99 0.82 -1.49
C ASP A 835 -18.04 0.49 -0.42
N ALA A 836 -19.32 0.75 -0.66
CA ALA A 836 -20.37 0.52 0.33
C ALA A 836 -20.80 -0.96 0.45
N LEU A 837 -20.65 -1.73 -0.62
CA LEU A 837 -21.18 -3.10 -0.78
C LEU A 837 -20.08 -4.11 -1.15
N PRO A 838 -19.24 -4.55 -0.19
CA PRO A 838 -18.17 -5.51 -0.45
C PRO A 838 -18.65 -6.90 -0.91
N GLU A 839 -19.94 -7.19 -0.78
CA GLU A 839 -20.61 -8.39 -1.28
C GLU A 839 -20.71 -8.41 -2.82
N VAL A 840 -20.64 -7.25 -3.48
CA VAL A 840 -20.65 -7.14 -4.94
C VAL A 840 -19.28 -7.58 -5.45
N ALA A 841 -19.15 -8.87 -5.75
CA ALA A 841 -17.89 -9.48 -6.21
C ALA A 841 -17.47 -8.97 -7.59
N ARG A 842 -18.45 -8.81 -8.49
CA ARG A 842 -18.29 -8.22 -9.82
C ARG A 842 -19.53 -7.42 -10.18
N MET A 843 -19.36 -6.33 -10.92
CA MET A 843 -20.45 -5.63 -11.58
C MET A 843 -19.99 -5.18 -12.96
N ASP A 844 -20.79 -5.43 -13.98
CA ASP A 844 -20.52 -5.02 -15.35
C ASP A 844 -21.68 -4.18 -15.85
N LEU A 845 -21.41 -2.95 -16.28
CA LEU A 845 -22.39 -2.13 -17.00
C LEU A 845 -22.31 -2.49 -18.49
N ASP A 846 -23.31 -3.24 -18.96
CA ASP A 846 -23.44 -3.76 -20.32
C ASP A 846 -23.74 -2.62 -21.29
N GLN A 847 -22.65 -1.98 -21.75
CA GLN A 847 -22.58 -0.83 -22.64
C GLN A 847 -23.14 0.47 -22.03
N VAL A 848 -22.22 1.41 -21.84
CA VAL A 848 -22.50 2.77 -21.40
C VAL A 848 -22.28 3.70 -22.59
N LEU A 849 -23.35 4.25 -23.16
CA LEU A 849 -23.26 5.14 -24.31
C LEU A 849 -23.10 6.59 -23.84
N ALA A 850 -21.96 7.21 -24.16
CA ALA A 850 -21.69 8.60 -23.85
C ALA A 850 -22.01 9.47 -25.08
N GLY A 851 -23.03 10.32 -24.99
CA GLY A 851 -23.41 11.28 -26.03
C GLY A 851 -23.14 12.72 -25.59
N ALA A 852 -23.43 13.69 -26.46
CA ALA A 852 -23.18 15.12 -26.18
C ALA A 852 -24.00 15.69 -25.00
N SER A 853 -25.17 15.11 -24.71
CA SER A 853 -26.09 15.61 -23.69
C SER A 853 -26.19 14.75 -22.42
N GLY A 854 -25.50 13.60 -22.38
CA GLY A 854 -25.54 12.72 -21.22
C GLY A 854 -25.04 11.31 -21.50
N VAL A 855 -25.27 10.42 -20.53
CA VAL A 855 -24.83 9.02 -20.55
C VAL A 855 -26.04 8.10 -20.39
N ALA A 856 -26.08 7.03 -21.18
CA ALA A 856 -27.12 6.00 -21.11
C ALA A 856 -26.52 4.65 -20.75
N VAL A 857 -26.98 4.05 -19.65
CA VAL A 857 -26.60 2.68 -19.23
C VAL A 857 -27.62 1.71 -19.80
N LEU A 858 -27.19 0.83 -20.72
CA LEU A 858 -28.10 -0.03 -21.49
C LEU A 858 -28.40 -1.38 -20.85
N GLY A 859 -27.61 -1.77 -19.86
CA GLY A 859 -27.78 -3.00 -19.10
C GLY A 859 -26.79 -3.04 -17.94
N ALA A 860 -27.05 -3.87 -16.95
CA ALA A 860 -26.15 -4.08 -15.82
C ALA A 860 -26.33 -5.45 -15.19
N ARG A 861 -25.22 -6.09 -14.86
CA ARG A 861 -25.18 -7.37 -14.15
C ARG A 861 -24.26 -7.26 -12.95
N ALA A 862 -24.62 -7.94 -11.87
CA ALA A 862 -23.74 -8.06 -10.71
C ALA A 862 -23.63 -9.52 -10.26
N VAL A 863 -22.45 -9.91 -9.82
CA VAL A 863 -22.20 -11.18 -9.14
C VAL A 863 -22.00 -10.87 -7.67
N LEU A 864 -22.81 -11.47 -6.82
CA LEU A 864 -22.74 -11.36 -5.37
C LEU A 864 -22.02 -12.54 -4.75
N ARG A 865 -21.28 -12.30 -3.67
CA ARG A 865 -20.63 -13.34 -2.87
C ARG A 865 -20.70 -12.99 -1.38
N PRO A 866 -21.02 -13.96 -0.48
CA PRO A 866 -20.97 -13.74 0.95
C PRO A 866 -19.58 -13.31 1.42
N VAL A 867 -19.52 -12.29 2.28
CA VAL A 867 -18.26 -11.81 2.87
C VAL A 867 -17.94 -12.67 4.10
N THR A 868 -17.11 -13.70 3.92
CA THR A 868 -16.69 -14.61 5.02
C THR A 868 -15.56 -14.05 5.90
N ALA A 869 -14.96 -12.92 5.53
CA ALA A 869 -13.94 -12.24 6.32
C ALA A 869 -14.19 -10.71 6.35
N LEU A 870 -14.38 -10.17 7.56
CA LEU A 870 -14.38 -8.72 7.80
C LEU A 870 -13.09 -8.09 7.23
N ARG A 871 -13.26 -6.92 6.59
CA ARG A 871 -12.20 -6.06 6.02
C ARG A 871 -10.89 -6.14 6.85
N PRO A 872 -9.79 -6.72 6.32
CA PRO A 872 -8.53 -6.92 7.06
C PRO A 872 -7.87 -5.61 7.56
N ASP A 873 -8.29 -4.49 6.99
CA ASP A 873 -7.68 -3.17 7.04
C ASP A 873 -8.22 -2.25 8.14
N VAL A 874 -9.36 -2.61 8.76
CA VAL A 874 -9.98 -1.80 9.84
C VAL A 874 -9.72 -2.43 11.22
N GLY A 875 -8.95 -3.52 11.25
CA GLY A 875 -8.66 -4.28 12.46
C GLY A 875 -7.17 -4.28 12.83
N PRO A 876 -6.84 -4.33 14.12
CA PRO A 876 -5.48 -4.57 14.60
C PRO A 876 -4.92 -5.88 14.03
N ARG A 877 -3.58 -5.94 13.87
CA ARG A 877 -2.83 -7.08 13.30
C ARG A 877 -3.29 -8.38 13.97
N ARG A 878 -4.05 -9.21 13.25
CA ARG A 878 -4.53 -10.51 13.75
C ARG A 878 -3.42 -11.55 13.65
N LEU A 879 -3.26 -12.37 14.69
CA LEU A 879 -2.55 -13.63 14.55
C LEU A 879 -3.50 -14.56 13.79
N SER A 880 -3.10 -14.97 12.58
CA SER A 880 -3.73 -16.06 11.86
C SER A 880 -3.46 -17.37 12.60
#